data_AF-A0A6P6ECF1-F1
#
_entry.id   AF-A0A6P6ECF1-F1
#
_cell.length_a   1.000
_cell.length_b   1.000
_cell.length_c   1.000
_cell.angle_alpha   90.00
_cell.angle_beta   90.00
_cell.angle_gamma   90.00
#
_symmetry.space_group_name_H-M   'P 1'
#
loop_
_entity.id
_entity.type
_entity.pdbx_description
1 polymer ?
#
loop_
_entity_poly.entity_id
_entity_poly.type
_entity_poly.pdbx_seq_one_letter_code
_entity_poly.pdbx_strand_id
1 'polypeptide(L)'
;MARECAGDEARLQAMLRQLFRSVKERITGAPSLECAEEVLLRLEETDDGFHNYEFVKYLRQHICSTLGPMIEEEMEKCASEQRPGEEPGYDTLVQHVSRRIQDSREYKDMLHSLKSVLAATVEYMSSGLDAEEVRCLERQKKAHRERSGSYCTDNCSDSDSSFNQSYKFCPGKLQLIVDQLDPRQPKEVRYEALQTLCSAPPSDVLNCENWTTLCERLMATLSDPDPVFSDRILKFSAQTFTLLPLHMTKEIYTSLAKYLELYFLSRENHIPTLATGVDVTNPHVTRLLRKVRLLNEYQKEVPSFWIRHPEKYMEEIVASTLSLLSVKHDPSRLVSPKNLDPIYFFALVDTKAVWFKKWMHAHYSRTTVLKLLEKKYKSLVTAAVQQCVQYLELCETMKADELLGHTRHCGDKQKTLHYSGQEAQYVYFIHSLCLLGRLLIYTQGRKLFPVKLKNRKDSVSLTDLLVLFTQLIYYSPSCPKTTADVYSEDCSPAHMVMEILQILCDQKECAAECLHSSAVIGTLLQPVHSLLKGPEAAPDCSEAALICTAEILARIASAEEGLAFLLYGENMNSSKEESPPGAHIIAQFTKRLLDGEISVFPGSALRPAVQGAFVSVCCQMYGTCEGLQALLPHNLQESIAQAWRKTRLPSERIPSPVPGSHSVSSVSQGHRNAMAWEENLLDDLLNFAATPKGLLLLQRTGVINECVTFMSNQYAKNLQVSRRKKADYGVVLAQVASTAVGAAALRDSGFVSALVAALWSSLECGGDDARVTHPRATPVDPIDRSCQKAFLALVSLLSSPAVYELLGLQELPNRAEYSLREVPTSVTNALGSRLLLLPAESTALAERRISFCIQGFLFNKEESLTLPNKNSLCF
;
A
#
# COMPACT_ATOMS: atom_id res chain seq x y z
N MET A 1 43.08 -36.66 -5.44
CA MET A 1 42.16 -37.80 -5.61
C MET A 1 41.33 -37.96 -4.34
N ALA A 2 40.42 -37.03 -4.09
CA ALA A 2 39.40 -37.15 -3.04
C ALA A 2 38.11 -37.57 -3.74
N ARG A 3 37.48 -38.64 -3.22
CA ARG A 3 36.26 -39.27 -3.75
C ARG A 3 35.18 -38.23 -4.04
N GLU A 4 34.81 -38.12 -5.32
CA GLU A 4 33.54 -37.52 -5.74
C GLU A 4 32.40 -38.35 -5.13
N CYS A 5 31.65 -37.71 -4.23
CA CYS A 5 30.47 -38.32 -3.64
C CYS A 5 29.31 -38.03 -4.60
N ALA A 6 28.72 -39.06 -5.22
CA ALA A 6 27.60 -38.96 -6.16
C ALA A 6 26.36 -38.18 -5.65
N GLY A 7 26.34 -37.75 -4.38
CA GLY A 7 25.32 -36.87 -3.80
C GLY A 7 25.50 -35.38 -4.12
N ASP A 8 26.71 -34.90 -4.45
CA ASP A 8 26.96 -33.48 -4.70
C ASP A 8 26.46 -33.02 -6.08
N GLU A 9 26.53 -33.87 -7.11
CA GLU A 9 26.01 -33.56 -8.46
C GLU A 9 24.48 -33.36 -8.45
N ALA A 10 23.75 -34.25 -7.78
CA ALA A 10 22.29 -34.15 -7.66
C ALA A 10 21.86 -32.88 -6.90
N ARG A 11 22.63 -32.50 -5.87
CA ARG A 11 22.40 -31.28 -5.10
C ARG A 11 22.70 -30.03 -5.93
N LEU A 12 23.79 -30.02 -6.69
CA LEU A 12 24.15 -28.94 -7.61
C LEU A 12 23.09 -28.76 -8.70
N GLN A 13 22.59 -29.87 -9.25
CA GLN A 13 21.51 -29.85 -10.23
C GLN A 13 20.23 -29.24 -9.67
N ALA A 14 19.84 -29.59 -8.44
CA ALA A 14 18.67 -29.01 -7.78
C ALA A 14 18.83 -27.49 -7.58
N MET A 15 20.01 -27.04 -7.17
CA MET A 15 20.33 -25.62 -6.96
C MET A 15 20.31 -24.84 -8.29
N LEU A 16 20.86 -25.41 -9.38
CA LEU A 16 20.80 -24.82 -10.72
C LEU A 16 19.36 -24.73 -11.25
N ARG A 17 18.54 -25.78 -11.07
CA ARG A 17 17.12 -25.75 -11.46
C ARG A 17 16.33 -24.69 -10.69
N GLN A 18 16.68 -24.44 -9.43
CA GLN A 18 16.06 -23.39 -8.63
C GLN A 18 16.45 -22.00 -9.16
N LEU A 19 17.73 -21.79 -9.49
CA LEU A 19 18.22 -20.54 -10.08
C LEU A 19 17.55 -20.25 -11.43
N PHE A 20 17.49 -21.23 -12.33
CA PHE A 20 16.81 -21.04 -13.62
C PHE A 20 15.31 -20.79 -13.47
N ARG A 21 14.65 -21.35 -12.43
CA ARG A 21 13.24 -21.05 -12.14
C ARG A 21 13.03 -19.64 -11.63
N SER A 22 13.90 -19.12 -10.77
CA SER A 22 13.77 -17.76 -10.22
C SER A 22 14.06 -16.69 -11.27
N VAL A 23 15.00 -16.94 -12.19
CA VAL A 23 15.37 -16.00 -13.26
C VAL A 23 14.58 -16.25 -14.55
N LYS A 24 13.72 -17.28 -14.59
CA LYS A 24 12.94 -17.69 -15.78
C LYS A 24 12.23 -16.52 -16.45
N GLU A 25 11.45 -15.74 -15.69
CA GLU A 25 10.65 -14.65 -16.24
C GLU A 25 11.52 -13.55 -16.87
N ARG A 26 12.72 -13.31 -16.31
CA ARG A 26 13.68 -12.32 -16.83
C ARG A 26 14.36 -12.81 -18.11
N ILE A 27 14.66 -14.11 -18.19
CA ILE A 27 15.23 -14.74 -19.40
C ILE A 27 14.19 -14.81 -20.51
N THR A 28 12.94 -15.22 -20.21
CA THR A 28 11.86 -15.31 -21.20
C THR A 28 11.35 -13.95 -21.68
N GLY A 29 11.62 -12.88 -20.92
CA GLY A 29 11.33 -11.51 -21.31
C GLY A 29 12.39 -10.86 -22.21
N ALA A 30 13.53 -11.53 -22.45
CA ALA A 30 14.59 -11.00 -23.29
C ALA A 30 14.22 -11.10 -24.78
N PRO A 31 14.46 -10.05 -25.59
CA PRO A 31 14.06 -10.01 -27.00
C PRO A 31 14.94 -10.88 -27.92
N SER A 32 16.11 -11.32 -27.46
CA SER A 32 17.05 -12.16 -28.20
C SER A 32 17.88 -13.02 -27.24
N LEU A 33 18.54 -14.06 -27.79
CA LEU A 33 19.47 -14.91 -27.04
C LEU A 33 20.65 -14.09 -26.46
N GLU A 34 21.20 -13.17 -27.26
CA GLU A 34 22.30 -12.29 -26.83
C GLU A 34 21.89 -11.40 -25.64
N CYS A 35 20.65 -10.88 -25.63
CA CYS A 35 20.13 -10.13 -24.49
C CYS A 35 19.88 -11.02 -23.26
N ALA A 36 19.46 -12.28 -23.45
CA ALA A 36 19.29 -13.22 -22.35
C ALA A 36 20.63 -13.58 -21.70
N GLU A 37 21.68 -13.75 -22.51
CA GLU A 37 23.06 -13.95 -22.03
C GLU A 37 23.57 -12.73 -21.27
N GLU A 38 23.32 -11.51 -21.76
CA GLU A 38 23.69 -10.27 -21.07
C GLU A 38 22.95 -10.11 -19.73
N VAL A 39 21.69 -10.53 -19.66
CA VAL A 39 20.91 -10.58 -18.41
C VAL A 39 21.52 -11.58 -17.42
N LEU A 40 21.94 -12.76 -17.88
CA LEU A 40 22.61 -13.76 -17.03
C LEU A 40 24.00 -13.30 -16.55
N LEU A 41 24.77 -12.63 -17.40
CA LEU A 41 26.10 -12.10 -17.07
C LEU A 41 26.04 -10.99 -16.03
N ARG A 42 25.00 -10.15 -16.06
CA ARG A 42 24.80 -9.04 -15.11
C ARG A 42 23.88 -9.39 -13.94
N LEU A 43 23.67 -10.68 -13.63
CA LEU A 43 22.81 -11.06 -12.52
C LEU A 43 23.28 -10.51 -11.17
N GLU A 44 24.59 -10.43 -10.97
CA GLU A 44 25.16 -9.84 -9.75
C GLU A 44 24.81 -8.35 -9.59
N GLU A 45 24.73 -7.61 -10.69
CA GLU A 45 24.41 -6.17 -10.69
C GLU A 45 22.90 -5.88 -10.71
N THR A 46 22.11 -6.77 -11.30
CA THR A 46 20.68 -6.55 -11.60
C THR A 46 19.72 -7.28 -10.69
N ASP A 47 20.22 -8.20 -9.84
CA ASP A 47 19.40 -8.93 -8.88
C ASP A 47 19.90 -8.69 -7.45
N ASP A 48 19.16 -7.85 -6.71
CA ASP A 48 19.39 -7.61 -5.27
C ASP A 48 19.40 -8.92 -4.45
N GLY A 49 18.79 -10.00 -4.97
CA GLY A 49 18.76 -11.33 -4.37
C GLY A 49 19.90 -12.27 -4.79
N PHE A 50 20.84 -11.84 -5.63
CA PHE A 50 21.84 -12.72 -6.26
C PHE A 50 22.64 -13.56 -5.26
N HIS A 51 23.10 -12.97 -4.16
CA HIS A 51 23.86 -13.68 -3.14
C HIS A 51 23.03 -14.65 -2.28
N ASN A 52 21.70 -14.59 -2.36
CA ASN A 52 20.80 -15.46 -1.61
C ASN A 52 20.52 -16.80 -2.31
N TYR A 53 20.93 -16.96 -3.57
CA TYR A 53 20.77 -18.23 -4.29
C TYR A 53 21.66 -19.32 -3.70
N GLU A 54 21.07 -20.48 -3.43
CA GLU A 54 21.79 -21.65 -2.87
C GLU A 54 22.97 -22.09 -3.75
N PHE A 55 22.83 -21.96 -5.07
CA PHE A 55 23.93 -22.20 -6.03
C PHE A 55 25.10 -21.22 -5.81
N VAL A 56 24.82 -19.93 -5.60
CA VAL A 56 25.84 -18.89 -5.38
C VAL A 56 26.52 -19.07 -4.03
N LYS A 57 25.77 -19.44 -2.98
CA LYS A 57 26.33 -19.80 -1.67
C LYS A 57 27.24 -21.01 -1.76
N TYR A 58 26.83 -22.05 -2.50
CA TYR A 58 27.64 -23.24 -2.74
C TYR A 58 28.96 -22.90 -3.45
N LEU A 59 28.91 -22.11 -4.54
CA LEU A 59 30.12 -21.69 -5.25
C LEU A 59 31.07 -20.91 -4.34
N ARG A 60 30.55 -19.97 -3.55
CA ARG A 60 31.34 -19.19 -2.59
C ARG A 60 32.02 -20.11 -1.57
N GLN A 61 31.28 -21.05 -0.98
CA GLN A 61 31.82 -22.00 -0.01
C GLN A 61 32.88 -22.91 -0.65
N HIS A 62 32.68 -23.36 -1.89
CA HIS A 62 33.63 -24.20 -2.61
C HIS A 62 34.94 -23.45 -2.93
N ILE A 63 34.83 -22.18 -3.34
CA ILE A 63 35.98 -21.30 -3.58
C ILE A 63 36.73 -21.04 -2.26
N CYS A 64 36.03 -20.68 -1.19
CA CYS A 64 36.64 -20.39 0.11
C CYS A 64 37.31 -21.62 0.74
N SER A 65 36.73 -22.81 0.58
CA SER A 65 37.34 -24.05 1.13
C SER A 65 38.54 -24.53 0.32
N THR A 66 38.55 -24.30 -0.99
CA THR A 66 39.63 -24.77 -1.87
C THR A 66 40.80 -23.79 -1.94
N LEU A 67 40.51 -22.49 -2.08
CA LEU A 67 41.55 -21.47 -2.21
C LEU A 67 41.91 -20.82 -0.87
N GLY A 68 40.98 -20.74 0.09
CA GLY A 68 41.15 -20.02 1.36
C GLY A 68 42.47 -20.31 2.08
N PRO A 69 42.86 -21.59 2.30
CA PRO A 69 44.13 -21.91 2.96
C PRO A 69 45.37 -21.40 2.22
N MET A 70 45.32 -21.36 0.88
CA MET A 70 46.42 -20.81 0.06
C MET A 70 46.45 -19.29 0.11
N ILE A 71 45.28 -18.63 0.13
CA ILE A 71 45.22 -17.17 0.27
C ILE A 71 45.84 -16.78 1.61
N GLU A 72 45.48 -17.48 2.69
CA GLU A 72 46.04 -17.26 4.02
C GLU A 72 47.55 -17.53 4.05
N GLU A 73 48.03 -18.63 3.46
CA GLU A 73 49.46 -18.97 3.40
C GLU A 73 50.29 -17.93 2.61
N GLU A 74 49.82 -17.48 1.45
CA GLU A 74 50.54 -16.49 0.64
C GLU A 74 50.46 -15.09 1.28
N MET A 75 49.36 -14.74 1.95
CA MET A 75 49.27 -13.50 2.74
C MET A 75 50.26 -13.53 3.91
N GLU A 76 50.42 -14.66 4.60
CA GLU A 76 51.34 -14.82 5.72
C GLU A 76 52.82 -14.81 5.27
N LYS A 77 53.14 -15.44 4.12
CA LYS A 77 54.47 -15.34 3.50
C LYS A 77 54.84 -13.91 3.14
N CYS A 78 53.93 -13.16 2.49
CA CYS A 78 54.18 -11.77 2.14
C CYS A 78 54.31 -10.86 3.38
N ALA A 79 53.65 -11.20 4.50
CA ALA A 79 53.84 -10.50 5.78
C ALA A 79 55.21 -10.83 6.42
N SER A 80 55.70 -12.07 6.25
CA SER A 80 56.98 -12.52 6.81
C SER A 80 58.24 -12.05 6.04
N GLU A 81 58.12 -11.78 4.74
CA GLU A 81 59.22 -11.32 3.88
C GLU A 81 59.47 -9.79 3.95
N GLN A 82 58.72 -9.06 4.78
CA GLN A 82 58.88 -7.62 4.97
C GLN A 82 60.24 -7.27 5.61
N ARG A 83 61.17 -6.74 4.81
CA ARG A 83 62.35 -6.04 5.34
C ARG A 83 61.91 -4.69 5.94
N PRO A 84 62.48 -4.26 7.09
CA PRO A 84 62.09 -3.02 7.72
C PRO A 84 62.55 -1.84 6.87
N GLY A 85 61.63 -1.13 6.22
CA GLY A 85 61.94 0.15 5.55
C GLY A 85 61.02 0.63 4.42
N GLU A 86 60.28 -0.24 3.73
CA GLU A 86 59.35 0.18 2.66
C GLU A 86 58.07 -0.68 2.72
N GLU A 87 56.94 -0.06 3.09
CA GLU A 87 55.62 -0.71 3.00
C GLU A 87 55.08 -0.58 1.57
N PRO A 88 54.96 -1.68 0.80
CA PRO A 88 54.19 -1.64 -0.44
C PRO A 88 52.70 -1.48 -0.08
N GLY A 89 52.01 -0.56 -0.77
CA GLY A 89 50.58 -0.32 -0.55
C GLY A 89 49.76 -1.61 -0.72
N TYR A 90 48.71 -1.75 0.10
CA TYR A 90 47.86 -2.94 0.18
C TYR A 90 47.35 -3.43 -1.19
N ASP A 91 47.10 -2.52 -2.14
CA ASP A 91 46.71 -2.84 -3.52
C ASP A 91 47.76 -3.66 -4.27
N THR A 92 49.05 -3.40 -4.04
CA THR A 92 50.14 -4.14 -4.71
C THR A 92 50.26 -5.56 -4.16
N LEU A 93 49.96 -5.73 -2.87
CA LEU A 93 49.92 -7.00 -2.13
C LEU A 93 48.74 -7.86 -2.60
N VAL A 94 47.54 -7.28 -2.68
CA VAL A 94 46.34 -7.97 -3.20
C VAL A 94 46.53 -8.36 -4.65
N GLN A 95 47.12 -7.51 -5.49
CA GLN A 95 47.45 -7.86 -6.88
C GLN A 95 48.48 -9.00 -6.96
N HIS A 96 49.49 -9.01 -6.09
CA HIS A 96 50.49 -10.08 -6.05
C HIS A 96 49.87 -11.42 -5.65
N VAL A 97 49.12 -11.45 -4.55
CA VAL A 97 48.44 -12.64 -4.03
C VAL A 97 47.40 -13.14 -5.05
N SER A 98 46.60 -12.25 -5.65
CA SER A 98 45.63 -12.61 -6.69
C SER A 98 46.29 -13.23 -7.92
N ARG A 99 47.43 -12.68 -8.36
CA ARG A 99 48.18 -13.22 -9.50
C ARG A 99 48.77 -14.60 -9.19
N ARG A 100 49.34 -14.77 -8.00
CA ARG A 100 49.85 -16.06 -7.50
C ARG A 100 48.77 -17.12 -7.41
N ILE A 101 47.58 -16.78 -6.91
CA ILE A 101 46.44 -17.69 -6.84
C ILE A 101 45.96 -18.05 -8.25
N GLN A 102 45.84 -17.09 -9.16
CA GLN A 102 45.41 -17.37 -10.55
C GLN A 102 46.40 -18.28 -11.29
N ASP A 103 47.69 -18.16 -11.00
CA ASP A 103 48.73 -19.00 -11.60
C ASP A 103 48.84 -20.38 -10.95
N SER A 104 48.29 -20.55 -9.75
CA SER A 104 48.34 -21.79 -8.97
C SER A 104 47.67 -22.97 -9.67
N ARG A 105 48.13 -24.18 -9.31
CA ARG A 105 47.56 -25.41 -9.84
C ARG A 105 46.18 -25.66 -9.26
N GLU A 106 45.98 -25.33 -7.99
CA GLU A 106 44.75 -25.55 -7.24
C GLU A 106 43.61 -24.68 -7.79
N TYR A 107 43.88 -23.43 -8.19
CA TYR A 107 42.92 -22.59 -8.90
C TYR A 107 42.52 -23.17 -10.27
N LYS A 108 43.50 -23.62 -11.05
CA LYS A 108 43.26 -24.23 -12.37
C LYS A 108 42.49 -25.55 -12.26
N ASP A 109 42.85 -26.39 -11.29
CA ASP A 109 42.20 -27.67 -11.03
C ASP A 109 40.76 -27.45 -10.49
N MET A 110 40.55 -26.49 -9.59
CA MET A 110 39.22 -26.10 -9.11
C MET A 110 38.34 -25.56 -10.25
N LEU A 111 38.86 -24.65 -11.08
CA LEU A 111 38.13 -24.08 -12.20
C LEU A 111 37.78 -25.15 -13.24
N HIS A 112 38.71 -26.07 -13.53
CA HIS A 112 38.46 -27.17 -14.46
C HIS A 112 37.44 -28.17 -13.90
N SER A 113 37.52 -28.48 -12.60
CA SER A 113 36.55 -29.34 -11.92
C SER A 113 35.14 -28.73 -11.95
N LEU A 114 35.01 -27.44 -11.58
CA LEU A 114 33.74 -26.73 -11.61
C LEU A 114 33.16 -26.68 -13.03
N LYS A 115 33.97 -26.36 -14.05
CA LYS A 115 33.54 -26.36 -15.44
C LYS A 115 33.06 -27.73 -15.91
N SER A 116 33.77 -28.79 -15.55
CA SER A 116 33.42 -30.17 -15.91
C SER A 116 32.09 -30.60 -15.28
N VAL A 117 31.90 -30.33 -13.99
CA VAL A 117 30.67 -30.67 -13.26
C VAL A 117 29.49 -29.84 -13.77
N LEU A 118 29.70 -28.55 -14.04
CA LEU A 118 28.65 -27.68 -14.58
C LEU A 118 28.23 -28.12 -16.00
N ALA A 119 29.19 -28.45 -16.86
CA ALA A 119 28.94 -28.95 -18.21
C ALA A 119 28.16 -30.26 -18.19
N ALA A 120 28.59 -31.24 -17.38
CA ALA A 120 27.89 -32.51 -17.22
C ALA A 120 26.46 -32.33 -16.68
N THR A 121 26.26 -31.40 -15.73
CA THR A 121 24.94 -31.10 -15.16
C THR A 121 24.01 -30.44 -16.18
N VAL A 122 24.54 -29.53 -17.00
CA VAL A 122 23.78 -28.87 -18.09
C VAL A 122 23.42 -29.87 -19.18
N GLU A 123 24.35 -30.72 -19.63
CA GLU A 123 24.08 -31.79 -20.60
C GLU A 123 23.03 -32.80 -20.07
N TYR A 124 23.09 -33.15 -18.79
CA TYR A 124 22.10 -34.00 -18.14
C TYR A 124 20.73 -33.32 -18.00
N MET A 125 20.69 -32.00 -17.77
CA MET A 125 19.43 -31.24 -17.77
C MET A 125 18.83 -31.10 -19.17
N SER A 126 19.65 -30.90 -20.20
CA SER A 126 19.21 -30.84 -21.59
C SER A 126 18.67 -32.19 -22.08
N SER A 127 19.35 -33.30 -21.78
CA SER A 127 18.87 -34.66 -22.12
C SER A 127 17.63 -35.08 -21.33
N GLY A 128 17.45 -34.57 -20.11
CA GLY A 128 16.23 -34.76 -19.31
C GLY A 128 15.00 -34.04 -19.87
N LEU A 129 15.20 -32.90 -20.55
CA LEU A 129 14.13 -32.15 -21.22
C LEU A 129 13.62 -32.92 -22.46
N ASP A 130 14.52 -33.50 -23.26
CA ASP A 130 14.14 -34.37 -24.38
C ASP A 130 13.32 -35.60 -23.92
N ALA A 131 13.67 -36.18 -22.77
CA ALA A 131 12.96 -37.35 -22.21
C ALA A 131 11.63 -37.00 -21.51
N GLU A 132 11.48 -35.80 -20.93
CA GLU A 132 10.21 -35.31 -20.37
C GLU A 132 9.23 -34.87 -21.46
N GLU A 133 9.72 -34.27 -22.56
CA GLU A 133 8.91 -33.85 -23.70
C GLU A 133 8.28 -35.07 -24.42
N VAL A 134 9.05 -36.16 -24.60
CA VAL A 134 8.53 -37.43 -25.14
C VAL A 134 7.50 -38.06 -24.20
N ARG A 135 7.71 -37.99 -22.87
CA ARG A 135 6.78 -38.58 -21.87
C ARG A 135 5.52 -37.74 -21.68
N CYS A 136 5.59 -36.43 -21.90
CA CYS A 136 4.44 -35.52 -21.90
C CYS A 136 3.61 -35.70 -23.18
N LEU A 137 4.26 -35.88 -24.34
CA LEU A 137 3.62 -36.28 -25.60
C LEU A 137 2.92 -37.65 -25.49
N GLU A 138 3.49 -38.62 -24.79
CA GLU A 138 2.87 -39.93 -24.56
C GLU A 138 1.68 -39.87 -23.59
N ARG A 139 1.77 -39.05 -22.53
CA ARG A 139 0.64 -38.83 -21.60
C ARG A 139 -0.49 -38.05 -22.24
N GLN A 140 -0.20 -37.09 -23.12
CA GLN A 140 -1.21 -36.44 -23.96
C GLN A 140 -1.82 -37.43 -24.96
N LYS A 141 -1.04 -38.30 -25.60
CA LYS A 141 -1.56 -39.37 -26.48
C LYS A 141 -2.46 -40.37 -25.74
N LYS A 142 -2.20 -40.66 -24.46
CA LYS A 142 -3.05 -41.53 -23.62
C LYS A 142 -4.32 -40.84 -23.13
N ALA A 143 -4.22 -39.58 -22.71
CA ALA A 143 -5.38 -38.77 -22.30
C ALA A 143 -6.30 -38.42 -23.49
N HIS A 144 -5.77 -38.37 -24.72
CA HIS A 144 -6.55 -38.12 -25.94
C HIS A 144 -7.30 -39.38 -26.44
N ARG A 145 -6.83 -40.59 -26.09
CA ARG A 145 -7.50 -41.87 -26.43
C ARG A 145 -8.73 -42.18 -25.59
N GLU A 146 -8.85 -41.63 -24.38
CA GLU A 146 -9.97 -41.96 -23.46
C GLU A 146 -11.13 -40.94 -23.48
N ARG A 147 -11.05 -39.88 -24.31
CA ARG A 147 -12.08 -38.82 -24.35
C ARG A 147 -12.61 -38.44 -25.73
N SER A 148 -12.36 -39.26 -26.74
CA SER A 148 -12.84 -39.06 -28.12
C SER A 148 -13.88 -40.12 -28.50
N GLY A 149 -15.09 -39.95 -27.94
CA GLY A 149 -16.30 -40.65 -28.35
C GLY A 149 -17.41 -39.64 -28.67
N SER A 150 -17.19 -38.76 -29.64
CA SER A 150 -18.24 -37.96 -30.30
C SER A 150 -17.60 -37.12 -31.41
N TYR A 151 -17.85 -37.52 -32.65
CA TYR A 151 -17.48 -36.83 -33.88
C TYR A 151 -18.02 -35.39 -33.94
N CYS A 152 -17.22 -34.45 -34.47
CA CYS A 152 -17.60 -33.57 -35.58
C CYS A 152 -16.41 -32.71 -36.07
N THR A 153 -15.86 -33.13 -37.21
CA THR A 153 -15.07 -32.42 -38.24
C THR A 153 -14.02 -31.38 -37.81
N ASP A 154 -12.84 -31.95 -37.59
CA ASP A 154 -11.50 -31.53 -38.02
C ASP A 154 -11.43 -30.48 -39.14
N ASN A 155 -10.69 -29.40 -38.87
CA ASN A 155 -9.65 -28.87 -39.74
C ASN A 155 -8.76 -27.91 -38.93
N CYS A 156 -7.80 -28.47 -38.20
CA CYS A 156 -6.57 -27.78 -37.82
C CYS A 156 -5.42 -28.79 -37.90
N SER A 157 -4.77 -28.84 -39.07
CA SER A 157 -3.47 -29.51 -39.20
C SER A 157 -2.41 -28.61 -38.56
N ASP A 158 -1.78 -29.10 -37.50
CA ASP A 158 -0.45 -28.67 -37.09
C ASP A 158 0.54 -28.98 -38.21
N SER A 159 1.48 -28.06 -38.44
CA SER A 159 2.67 -28.30 -39.25
C SER A 159 3.80 -27.43 -38.72
N ASP A 160 4.53 -27.95 -37.72
CA ASP A 160 5.93 -27.60 -37.51
C ASP A 160 6.79 -28.45 -38.45
N SER A 161 6.90 -28.01 -39.70
CA SER A 161 8.05 -28.28 -40.57
C SER A 161 7.96 -27.45 -41.85
N SER A 162 8.49 -26.23 -41.84
CA SER A 162 9.13 -25.60 -43.01
C SER A 162 9.62 -24.20 -42.67
N PHE A 163 10.92 -24.08 -42.39
CA PHE A 163 11.65 -22.81 -42.32
C PHE A 163 11.80 -22.14 -43.72
N ASN A 164 10.88 -22.38 -44.66
CA ASN A 164 10.96 -21.90 -46.05
C ASN A 164 9.59 -21.61 -46.69
N GLN A 165 8.60 -21.15 -45.92
CA GLN A 165 7.45 -20.46 -46.51
C GLN A 165 7.19 -19.14 -45.79
N SER A 166 7.96 -18.14 -46.17
CA SER A 166 7.45 -16.77 -46.15
C SER A 166 6.22 -16.73 -47.05
N TYR A 167 5.02 -16.87 -46.47
CA TYR A 167 3.83 -16.30 -47.09
C TYR A 167 4.09 -14.81 -47.16
N LYS A 168 4.66 -14.37 -48.29
CA LYS A 168 4.76 -12.96 -48.66
C LYS A 168 3.34 -12.42 -48.67
N PHE A 169 2.92 -11.80 -47.60
CA PHE A 169 1.70 -11.01 -47.59
C PHE A 169 1.99 -9.80 -48.49
N CYS A 170 1.37 -9.78 -49.66
CA CYS A 170 1.62 -8.72 -50.63
C CYS A 170 0.85 -7.44 -50.23
N PRO A 171 1.40 -6.23 -50.45
CA PRO A 171 0.72 -4.96 -50.19
C PRO A 171 -0.66 -4.76 -50.86
N GLY A 172 -1.06 -5.61 -51.80
CA GLY A 172 -2.40 -5.59 -52.42
C GLY A 172 -3.48 -6.44 -51.73
N LYS A 173 -3.11 -7.33 -50.79
CA LYS A 173 -4.08 -8.24 -50.13
C LYS A 173 -4.99 -7.51 -49.14
N LEU A 174 -4.52 -6.42 -48.52
CA LEU A 174 -5.32 -5.61 -47.58
C LEU A 174 -6.46 -4.86 -48.26
N GLN A 175 -6.23 -4.32 -49.46
CA GLN A 175 -7.32 -3.68 -50.22
C GLN A 175 -8.41 -4.69 -50.57
N LEU A 176 -7.99 -5.89 -50.96
CA LEU A 176 -8.90 -7.00 -51.26
C LEU A 176 -9.68 -7.43 -50.00
N ILE A 177 -9.04 -7.44 -48.82
CA ILE A 177 -9.72 -7.68 -47.53
C ILE A 177 -10.75 -6.58 -47.23
N VAL A 178 -10.42 -5.30 -47.44
CA VAL A 178 -11.34 -4.17 -47.25
C VAL A 178 -12.59 -4.32 -48.12
N ASP A 179 -12.42 -4.70 -49.39
CA ASP A 179 -13.52 -4.92 -50.33
C ASP A 179 -14.34 -6.18 -49.99
N GLN A 180 -13.67 -7.23 -49.50
CA GLN A 180 -14.32 -8.46 -49.04
C GLN A 180 -15.10 -8.28 -47.73
N LEU A 181 -14.76 -7.29 -46.90
CA LEU A 181 -15.49 -6.94 -45.67
C LEU A 181 -16.75 -6.09 -45.91
N ASP A 182 -17.06 -5.74 -47.17
CA ASP A 182 -18.29 -5.02 -47.48
C ASP A 182 -19.54 -5.82 -47.06
N PRO A 183 -20.52 -5.24 -46.35
CA PRO A 183 -21.75 -5.93 -45.93
C PRO A 183 -22.53 -6.60 -47.07
N ARG A 184 -22.34 -6.17 -48.32
CA ARG A 184 -22.95 -6.78 -49.52
C ARG A 184 -22.34 -8.12 -49.90
N GLN A 185 -21.16 -8.47 -49.36
CA GLN A 185 -20.48 -9.73 -49.63
C GLN A 185 -21.07 -10.89 -48.81
N PRO A 186 -21.00 -12.14 -49.33
CA PRO A 186 -21.43 -13.32 -48.60
C PRO A 186 -20.75 -13.43 -47.24
N LYS A 187 -21.46 -14.03 -46.27
CA LYS A 187 -20.98 -14.20 -44.90
C LYS A 187 -19.64 -14.93 -44.83
N GLU A 188 -19.48 -15.96 -45.65
CA GLU A 188 -18.30 -16.82 -45.73
C GLU A 188 -17.07 -16.02 -46.20
N VAL A 189 -17.26 -15.16 -47.20
CA VAL A 189 -16.21 -14.28 -47.75
C VAL A 189 -15.77 -13.26 -46.71
N ARG A 190 -16.71 -12.63 -46.01
CA ARG A 190 -16.42 -11.69 -44.91
C ARG A 190 -15.69 -12.36 -43.76
N TYR A 191 -16.04 -13.62 -43.47
CA TYR A 191 -15.42 -14.40 -42.40
C TYR A 191 -13.98 -14.77 -42.72
N GLU A 192 -13.72 -15.23 -43.95
CA GLU A 192 -12.37 -15.56 -44.43
C GLU A 192 -11.48 -14.32 -44.46
N ALA A 193 -12.02 -13.17 -44.89
CA ALA A 193 -11.32 -11.89 -44.87
C ALA A 193 -10.89 -11.48 -43.43
N LEU A 194 -11.79 -11.60 -42.46
CA LEU A 194 -11.50 -11.33 -41.04
C LEU A 194 -10.50 -12.33 -40.43
N GLN A 195 -10.61 -13.61 -40.76
CA GLN A 195 -9.64 -14.62 -40.34
C GLN A 195 -8.24 -14.29 -40.89
N THR A 196 -8.17 -13.96 -42.17
CA THR A 196 -6.92 -13.58 -42.85
C THR A 196 -6.30 -12.34 -42.21
N LEU A 197 -7.12 -11.33 -41.88
CA LEU A 197 -6.69 -10.12 -41.20
C LEU A 197 -6.16 -10.40 -39.78
N CYS A 198 -6.83 -11.26 -39.00
CA CYS A 198 -6.39 -11.63 -37.65
C CYS A 198 -5.10 -12.47 -37.65
N SER A 199 -4.78 -13.14 -38.76
CA SER A 199 -3.56 -13.94 -38.95
C SER A 199 -2.43 -13.18 -39.64
N ALA A 200 -2.67 -11.95 -40.11
CA ALA A 200 -1.65 -11.16 -40.77
C ALA A 200 -0.57 -10.72 -39.76
N PRO A 201 0.73 -10.83 -40.07
CA PRO A 201 1.75 -10.35 -39.16
C PRO A 201 1.71 -8.81 -39.08
N PRO A 202 2.12 -8.21 -37.95
CA PRO A 202 2.02 -6.78 -37.73
C PRO A 202 2.68 -5.95 -38.84
N SER A 203 3.81 -6.41 -39.38
CA SER A 203 4.57 -5.76 -40.46
C SER A 203 3.74 -5.45 -41.71
N ASP A 204 2.76 -6.28 -42.02
CA ASP A 204 1.97 -6.13 -43.25
C ASP A 204 0.80 -5.18 -43.04
N VAL A 205 0.24 -5.16 -41.83
CA VAL A 205 -0.78 -4.20 -41.42
C VAL A 205 -0.21 -2.77 -41.37
N LEU A 206 1.07 -2.62 -41.01
CA LEU A 206 1.79 -1.33 -41.01
C LEU A 206 1.80 -0.62 -42.36
N ASN A 207 1.80 -1.37 -43.46
CA ASN A 207 1.90 -0.83 -44.82
C ASN A 207 0.52 -0.52 -45.43
N CYS A 208 -0.54 -0.45 -44.62
CA CYS A 208 -1.90 -0.20 -45.09
C CYS A 208 -2.12 1.29 -45.43
N GLU A 209 -2.17 1.63 -46.72
CA GLU A 209 -2.49 2.99 -47.17
C GLU A 209 -3.94 3.41 -46.87
N ASN A 210 -4.86 2.44 -46.75
CA ASN A 210 -6.30 2.66 -46.52
C ASN A 210 -6.76 2.25 -45.10
N TRP A 211 -5.89 2.46 -44.09
CA TRP A 211 -6.15 2.06 -42.70
C TRP A 211 -7.44 2.66 -42.11
N THR A 212 -7.73 3.92 -42.44
CA THR A 212 -8.98 4.60 -42.04
C THR A 212 -10.22 3.90 -42.60
N THR A 213 -10.22 3.57 -43.89
CA THR A 213 -11.30 2.84 -44.57
C THR A 213 -11.47 1.43 -44.00
N LEU A 214 -10.38 0.75 -43.68
CA LEU A 214 -10.44 -0.55 -42.99
C LEU A 214 -11.11 -0.40 -41.62
N CYS A 215 -10.74 0.59 -40.82
CA CYS A 215 -11.38 0.86 -39.54
C CYS A 215 -12.88 1.10 -39.70
N GLU A 216 -13.31 1.90 -40.68
CA GLU A 216 -14.73 2.14 -40.98
C GLU A 216 -15.48 0.84 -41.33
N ARG A 217 -14.90 -0.02 -42.19
CA ARG A 217 -15.49 -1.32 -42.56
C ARG A 217 -15.58 -2.27 -41.37
N LEU A 218 -14.56 -2.30 -40.52
CA LEU A 218 -14.58 -3.08 -39.28
C LEU A 218 -15.70 -2.60 -38.34
N MET A 219 -15.86 -1.28 -38.17
CA MET A 219 -16.94 -0.73 -37.35
C MET A 219 -18.33 -1.03 -37.94
N ALA A 220 -18.50 -0.97 -39.26
CA ALA A 220 -19.76 -1.37 -39.89
C ALA A 220 -20.08 -2.86 -39.64
N THR A 221 -19.06 -3.71 -39.65
CA THR A 221 -19.19 -5.16 -39.41
C THR A 221 -19.46 -5.49 -37.94
N LEU A 222 -19.13 -4.62 -36.98
CA LEU A 222 -19.48 -4.79 -35.56
C LEU A 222 -20.98 -4.80 -35.27
N SER A 223 -21.79 -4.31 -36.21
CA SER A 223 -23.26 -4.34 -36.15
C SER A 223 -23.88 -5.60 -36.77
N ASP A 224 -23.06 -6.55 -37.26
CA ASP A 224 -23.57 -7.81 -37.82
C ASP A 224 -24.30 -8.64 -36.74
N PRO A 225 -25.43 -9.28 -37.07
CA PRO A 225 -26.14 -10.15 -36.14
C PRO A 225 -25.29 -11.32 -35.64
N ASP A 226 -24.37 -11.85 -36.43
CA ASP A 226 -23.52 -12.98 -36.04
C ASP A 226 -22.44 -12.57 -35.02
N PRO A 227 -22.43 -13.19 -33.82
CA PRO A 227 -21.48 -12.86 -32.76
C PRO A 227 -20.01 -13.10 -33.14
N VAL A 228 -19.72 -14.01 -34.08
CA VAL A 228 -18.35 -14.38 -34.41
C VAL A 228 -17.60 -13.22 -35.08
N PHE A 229 -18.29 -12.39 -35.86
CA PHE A 229 -17.69 -11.18 -36.41
C PHE A 229 -17.28 -10.20 -35.31
N SER A 230 -18.17 -9.94 -34.34
CA SER A 230 -17.86 -9.07 -33.20
C SER A 230 -16.67 -9.58 -32.40
N ASP A 231 -16.61 -10.89 -32.12
CA ASP A 231 -15.53 -11.47 -31.33
C ASP A 231 -14.18 -11.42 -32.07
N ARG A 232 -14.18 -11.66 -33.38
CA ARG A 232 -12.97 -11.56 -34.22
C ARG A 232 -12.45 -10.13 -34.33
N ILE A 233 -13.34 -9.16 -34.54
CA ILE A 233 -12.96 -7.75 -34.60
C ILE A 233 -12.40 -7.29 -33.26
N LEU A 234 -13.02 -7.67 -32.13
CA LEU A 234 -12.50 -7.35 -30.80
C LEU A 234 -11.14 -8.00 -30.54
N LYS A 235 -10.93 -9.24 -30.99
CA LYS A 235 -9.62 -9.91 -30.92
C LYS A 235 -8.57 -9.17 -31.74
N PHE A 236 -8.90 -8.76 -32.96
CA PHE A 236 -8.01 -7.96 -33.82
C PHE A 236 -7.67 -6.60 -33.17
N SER A 237 -8.66 -5.90 -32.62
CA SER A 237 -8.44 -4.65 -31.90
C SER A 237 -7.53 -4.82 -30.68
N ALA A 238 -7.72 -5.89 -29.90
CA ALA A 238 -6.85 -6.20 -28.76
C ALA A 238 -5.41 -6.51 -29.18
N GLN A 239 -5.23 -7.29 -30.26
CA GLN A 239 -3.91 -7.54 -30.86
C GLN A 239 -3.27 -6.25 -31.35
N THR A 240 -4.05 -5.38 -32.00
CA THR A 240 -3.58 -4.08 -32.49
C THR A 240 -3.07 -3.20 -31.34
N PHE A 241 -3.83 -3.10 -30.25
CA PHE A 241 -3.43 -2.34 -29.07
C PHE A 241 -2.11 -2.80 -28.45
N THR A 242 -1.76 -4.08 -28.60
CA THR A 242 -0.54 -4.67 -28.04
C THR A 242 0.65 -4.65 -29.02
N LEU A 243 0.40 -4.86 -30.30
CA LEU A 243 1.44 -5.21 -31.29
C LEU A 243 1.74 -4.10 -32.32
N LEU A 244 0.83 -3.14 -32.50
CA LEU A 244 0.97 -2.13 -33.56
C LEU A 244 1.33 -0.73 -33.02
N PRO A 245 1.94 0.13 -33.85
CA PRO A 245 2.27 1.51 -33.51
C PRO A 245 1.06 2.35 -33.18
N LEU A 246 1.28 3.36 -32.35
CA LEU A 246 0.20 4.03 -31.67
C LEU A 246 -0.68 4.93 -32.54
N HIS A 247 -0.20 5.37 -33.72
CA HIS A 247 -1.07 6.08 -34.65
C HIS A 247 -2.17 5.16 -35.21
N MET A 248 -1.90 3.87 -35.38
CA MET A 248 -2.88 2.87 -35.79
C MET A 248 -3.82 2.50 -34.63
N THR A 249 -3.27 2.32 -33.42
CA THR A 249 -4.09 2.03 -32.23
C THR A 249 -5.04 3.19 -31.92
N LYS A 250 -4.59 4.44 -32.14
CA LYS A 250 -5.41 5.64 -32.03
C LYS A 250 -6.69 5.54 -32.86
N GLU A 251 -6.55 5.20 -34.14
CA GLU A 251 -7.69 5.15 -35.06
C GLU A 251 -8.66 4.02 -34.75
N ILE A 252 -8.17 2.84 -34.35
CA ILE A 252 -9.06 1.78 -33.87
C ILE A 252 -9.79 2.22 -32.61
N TYR A 253 -9.09 2.85 -31.66
CA TYR A 253 -9.70 3.30 -30.42
C TYR A 253 -10.78 4.36 -30.67
N THR A 254 -10.47 5.40 -31.45
CA THR A 254 -11.41 6.49 -31.72
C THR A 254 -12.58 6.02 -32.57
N SER A 255 -12.37 5.13 -33.53
CA SER A 255 -13.43 4.49 -34.32
C SER A 255 -14.33 3.60 -33.47
N LEU A 256 -13.77 2.80 -32.55
CA LEU A 256 -14.55 1.96 -31.62
C LEU A 256 -15.38 2.82 -30.64
N ALA A 257 -14.77 3.89 -30.10
CA ALA A 257 -15.49 4.84 -29.25
C ALA A 257 -16.62 5.54 -30.01
N LYS A 258 -16.37 5.95 -31.26
CA LYS A 258 -17.39 6.59 -32.11
C LYS A 258 -18.50 5.63 -32.52
N TYR A 259 -18.16 4.37 -32.81
CA TYR A 259 -19.14 3.31 -33.03
C TYR A 259 -20.07 3.15 -31.83
N LEU A 260 -19.53 3.08 -30.61
CA LEU A 260 -20.35 3.00 -29.41
C LEU A 260 -21.18 4.27 -29.21
N GLU A 261 -20.63 5.45 -29.49
CA GLU A 261 -21.37 6.72 -29.41
C GLU A 261 -22.63 6.66 -30.30
N LEU A 262 -22.48 6.21 -31.55
CA LEU A 262 -23.59 6.01 -32.48
C LEU A 262 -24.52 4.87 -32.06
N TYR A 263 -23.97 3.79 -31.48
CA TYR A 263 -24.75 2.67 -30.96
C TYR A 263 -25.72 3.13 -29.87
N PHE A 264 -25.25 3.96 -28.93
CA PHE A 264 -26.06 4.54 -27.87
C PHE A 264 -26.97 5.68 -28.35
N LEU A 265 -26.71 6.32 -29.48
CA LEU A 265 -27.63 7.33 -30.03
C LEU A 265 -28.76 6.71 -30.89
N SER A 266 -28.52 5.54 -31.46
CA SER A 266 -29.50 4.85 -32.32
C SER A 266 -30.69 4.35 -31.50
N ARG A 267 -31.91 4.60 -32.01
CA ARG A 267 -33.16 4.10 -31.44
C ARG A 267 -33.46 2.65 -31.80
N GLU A 268 -32.73 2.09 -32.76
CA GLU A 268 -32.93 0.73 -33.27
C GLU A 268 -32.23 -0.33 -32.38
N ASN A 269 -31.28 0.10 -31.56
CA ASN A 269 -30.55 -0.79 -30.66
C ASN A 269 -31.34 -1.04 -29.37
N HIS A 270 -31.48 -2.32 -29.01
CA HIS A 270 -32.12 -2.74 -27.76
C HIS A 270 -31.19 -2.50 -26.56
N ILE A 271 -31.11 -1.24 -26.12
CA ILE A 271 -30.41 -0.85 -24.89
C ILE A 271 -31.35 -1.14 -23.71
N PRO A 272 -30.88 -1.87 -22.67
CA PRO A 272 -31.69 -2.11 -21.48
C PRO A 272 -32.13 -0.79 -20.84
N THR A 273 -33.33 -0.83 -20.26
CA THR A 273 -33.86 0.31 -19.49
C THR A 273 -33.46 0.16 -18.04
N LEU A 274 -33.47 1.27 -17.31
CA LEU A 274 -33.23 1.24 -15.88
C LEU A 274 -34.24 0.34 -15.13
N ALA A 275 -35.49 0.27 -15.57
CA ALA A 275 -36.52 -0.57 -14.93
C ALA A 275 -36.27 -2.06 -15.12
N THR A 276 -35.75 -2.46 -16.29
CA THR A 276 -35.45 -3.86 -16.62
C THR A 276 -34.15 -4.36 -16.00
N GLY A 277 -33.23 -3.45 -15.65
CA GLY A 277 -31.89 -3.82 -15.19
C GLY A 277 -30.98 -4.31 -16.31
N VAL A 278 -29.86 -4.94 -15.94
CA VAL A 278 -28.83 -5.46 -16.85
C VAL A 278 -28.69 -6.96 -16.66
N ASP A 279 -29.25 -7.72 -17.60
CA ASP A 279 -29.06 -9.17 -17.71
C ASP A 279 -27.74 -9.49 -18.43
N VAL A 280 -26.77 -10.02 -17.71
CA VAL A 280 -25.47 -10.42 -18.26
C VAL A 280 -25.59 -11.72 -19.08
N THR A 281 -26.65 -12.51 -18.91
CA THR A 281 -26.88 -13.69 -19.74
C THR A 281 -27.36 -13.33 -21.15
N ASN A 282 -27.90 -12.12 -21.34
CA ASN A 282 -28.33 -11.64 -22.64
C ASN A 282 -27.12 -11.49 -23.59
N PRO A 283 -27.10 -12.17 -24.75
CA PRO A 283 -26.00 -12.10 -25.71
C PRO A 283 -25.71 -10.68 -26.23
N HIS A 284 -26.73 -9.81 -26.34
CA HIS A 284 -26.53 -8.42 -26.76
C HIS A 284 -25.79 -7.61 -25.69
N VAL A 285 -26.17 -7.76 -24.42
CA VAL A 285 -25.52 -7.11 -23.28
C VAL A 285 -24.09 -7.62 -23.10
N THR A 286 -23.87 -8.94 -23.19
CA THR A 286 -22.51 -9.51 -23.15
C THR A 286 -21.63 -8.95 -24.25
N ARG A 287 -22.12 -8.86 -25.50
CA ARG A 287 -21.37 -8.26 -26.62
C ARG A 287 -21.03 -6.79 -26.36
N LEU A 288 -21.98 -6.01 -25.84
CA LEU A 288 -21.75 -4.60 -25.50
C LEU A 288 -20.72 -4.46 -24.38
N LEU A 289 -20.82 -5.26 -23.31
CA LEU A 289 -19.87 -5.27 -22.20
C LEU A 289 -18.45 -5.65 -22.66
N ARG A 290 -18.29 -6.59 -23.59
CA ARG A 290 -16.98 -6.92 -24.19
C ARG A 290 -16.38 -5.73 -24.94
N LYS A 291 -17.18 -4.99 -25.72
CA LYS A 291 -16.75 -3.77 -26.44
C LYS A 291 -16.30 -2.67 -25.45
N VAL A 292 -17.10 -2.41 -24.42
CA VAL A 292 -16.79 -1.42 -23.37
C VAL A 292 -15.55 -1.83 -22.57
N ARG A 293 -15.43 -3.13 -22.23
CA ARG A 293 -14.28 -3.66 -21.51
C ARG A 293 -12.98 -3.50 -22.27
N LEU A 294 -12.98 -3.75 -23.57
CA LEU A 294 -11.79 -3.56 -24.39
C LEU A 294 -11.31 -2.10 -24.36
N LEU A 295 -12.22 -1.12 -24.50
CA LEU A 295 -11.87 0.30 -24.37
C LEU A 295 -11.32 0.62 -22.98
N ASN A 296 -11.99 0.13 -21.92
CA ASN A 296 -11.61 0.41 -20.55
C ASN A 296 -10.25 -0.18 -20.16
N GLU A 297 -9.91 -1.39 -20.64
CA GLU A 297 -8.58 -1.96 -20.40
C GLU A 297 -7.49 -1.15 -21.10
N TYR A 298 -7.72 -0.74 -22.34
CA TYR A 298 -6.81 0.19 -23.01
C TYR A 298 -6.68 1.50 -22.23
N GLN A 299 -7.78 2.12 -21.79
CA GLN A 299 -7.76 3.37 -20.99
C GLN A 299 -6.91 3.25 -19.71
N LYS A 300 -6.82 2.06 -19.11
CA LYS A 300 -5.99 1.82 -17.93
C LYS A 300 -4.51 1.62 -18.28
N GLU A 301 -4.19 1.06 -19.42
CA GLU A 301 -2.82 0.79 -19.83
C GLU A 301 -2.13 2.04 -20.37
N VAL A 302 -2.91 2.80 -21.13
CA VAL A 302 -2.44 3.85 -22.02
C VAL A 302 -1.60 4.93 -21.29
N PRO A 303 -1.91 5.40 -20.04
CA PRO A 303 -1.08 6.34 -19.29
C PRO A 303 0.38 5.97 -19.11
N SER A 304 0.73 4.68 -19.21
CA SER A 304 2.12 4.20 -19.07
C SER A 304 3.06 4.71 -20.17
N PHE A 305 2.55 5.19 -21.30
CA PHE A 305 3.36 5.64 -22.43
C PHE A 305 3.06 7.06 -22.94
N TRP A 306 2.30 7.89 -22.21
CA TRP A 306 1.90 9.25 -22.67
C TRP A 306 3.07 10.11 -23.14
N ILE A 307 4.12 10.11 -22.33
CA ILE A 307 5.28 11.00 -22.47
C ILE A 307 6.08 10.67 -23.74
N ARG A 308 5.95 9.46 -24.28
CA ARG A 308 6.66 9.03 -25.48
C ARG A 308 6.02 9.56 -26.77
N HIS A 309 4.90 10.28 -26.68
CA HIS A 309 4.07 10.61 -27.85
C HIS A 309 3.60 12.07 -27.90
N PRO A 310 3.14 12.54 -29.08
CA PRO A 310 2.61 13.88 -29.24
C PRO A 310 1.34 14.11 -28.41
N GLU A 311 1.18 15.31 -27.88
CA GLU A 311 0.01 15.72 -27.07
C GLU A 311 -1.32 15.49 -27.78
N LYS A 312 -1.35 15.72 -29.09
CA LYS A 312 -2.53 15.51 -29.94
C LYS A 312 -3.08 14.08 -29.86
N TYR A 313 -2.21 13.07 -29.78
CA TYR A 313 -2.64 11.68 -29.63
C TYR A 313 -3.42 11.48 -28.33
N MET A 314 -2.89 11.97 -27.21
CA MET A 314 -3.54 11.89 -25.91
C MET A 314 -4.84 12.71 -25.90
N GLU A 315 -4.84 13.93 -26.43
CA GLU A 315 -6.04 14.77 -26.52
C GLU A 315 -7.17 14.08 -27.28
N GLU A 316 -6.89 13.39 -28.39
CA GLU A 316 -7.88 12.66 -29.18
C GLU A 316 -8.46 11.45 -28.42
N ILE A 317 -7.63 10.64 -27.76
CA ILE A 317 -8.09 9.50 -26.94
C ILE A 317 -8.98 9.98 -25.79
N VAL A 318 -8.55 11.04 -25.09
CA VAL A 318 -9.33 11.64 -23.98
C VAL A 318 -10.64 12.22 -24.51
N ALA A 319 -10.60 12.99 -25.60
CA ALA A 319 -11.79 13.62 -26.17
C ALA A 319 -12.81 12.59 -26.67
N SER A 320 -12.38 11.53 -27.37
CA SER A 320 -13.26 10.46 -27.82
C SER A 320 -13.93 9.73 -26.66
N THR A 321 -13.19 9.50 -25.58
CA THR A 321 -13.74 8.86 -24.36
C THR A 321 -14.78 9.74 -23.69
N LEU A 322 -14.46 11.01 -23.46
CA LEU A 322 -15.39 11.96 -22.83
C LEU A 322 -16.62 12.23 -23.72
N SER A 323 -16.44 12.21 -25.05
CA SER A 323 -17.55 12.28 -26.02
C SER A 323 -18.54 11.15 -25.80
N LEU A 324 -18.05 9.90 -25.82
CA LEU A 324 -18.86 8.71 -25.59
C LEU A 324 -19.60 8.77 -24.25
N LEU A 325 -18.91 9.11 -23.16
CA LEU A 325 -19.54 9.17 -21.84
C LEU A 325 -20.56 10.31 -21.72
N SER A 326 -20.45 11.36 -22.54
CA SER A 326 -21.35 12.52 -22.53
C SER A 326 -22.65 12.32 -23.30
N VAL A 327 -22.79 11.20 -24.02
CA VAL A 327 -24.01 10.84 -24.74
C VAL A 327 -25.17 10.76 -23.76
N LYS A 328 -26.27 11.46 -24.09
CA LYS A 328 -27.53 11.40 -23.37
C LYS A 328 -28.64 11.13 -24.37
N HIS A 329 -29.53 10.21 -24.03
CA HIS A 329 -30.78 10.08 -24.77
C HIS A 329 -31.68 11.27 -24.44
N ASP A 330 -32.13 11.98 -25.48
CA ASP A 330 -33.09 13.07 -25.34
C ASP A 330 -34.46 12.46 -24.96
N PRO A 331 -35.06 12.83 -23.81
CA PRO A 331 -36.37 12.33 -23.40
C PRO A 331 -37.46 13.02 -24.22
N SER A 332 -37.49 12.75 -25.52
CA SER A 332 -38.58 13.18 -26.38
C SER A 332 -39.80 12.31 -26.07
N ARG A 333 -40.60 12.76 -25.09
CA ARG A 333 -41.93 12.30 -24.61
C ARG A 333 -41.92 11.72 -23.18
N LEU A 334 -42.81 12.27 -22.35
CA LEU A 334 -43.05 12.05 -20.92
C LEU A 334 -43.30 10.60 -20.44
N VAL A 335 -43.16 9.57 -21.29
CA VAL A 335 -43.62 8.20 -20.97
C VAL A 335 -42.63 7.10 -21.41
N SER A 336 -41.52 7.40 -22.08
CA SER A 336 -40.54 6.35 -22.44
C SER A 336 -39.62 6.02 -21.26
N PRO A 337 -39.40 4.73 -20.92
CA PRO A 337 -38.47 4.34 -19.86
C PRO A 337 -37.05 4.82 -20.20
N LYS A 338 -36.33 5.32 -19.19
CA LYS A 338 -34.98 5.85 -19.36
C LYS A 338 -34.02 4.70 -19.70
N ASN A 339 -33.48 4.72 -20.92
CA ASN A 339 -32.41 3.82 -21.34
C ASN A 339 -31.14 4.06 -20.51
N LEU A 340 -30.32 3.03 -20.35
CA LEU A 340 -29.04 3.13 -19.68
C LEU A 340 -28.03 3.91 -20.54
N ASP A 341 -27.47 4.96 -19.97
CA ASP A 341 -26.38 5.75 -20.56
C ASP A 341 -25.07 4.91 -20.63
N PRO A 342 -24.10 5.25 -21.50
CA PRO A 342 -22.85 4.49 -21.65
C PRO A 342 -22.08 4.30 -20.34
N ILE A 343 -22.16 5.28 -19.44
CA ILE A 343 -21.47 5.28 -18.15
C ILE A 343 -21.91 4.12 -17.23
N TYR A 344 -23.14 3.60 -17.36
CA TYR A 344 -23.59 2.44 -16.59
C TYR A 344 -22.77 1.20 -16.94
N PHE A 345 -22.47 0.99 -18.22
CA PHE A 345 -21.66 -0.13 -18.68
C PHE A 345 -20.19 0.03 -18.30
N PHE A 346 -19.67 1.26 -18.32
CA PHE A 346 -18.32 1.54 -17.80
C PHE A 346 -18.22 1.28 -16.30
N ALA A 347 -19.21 1.71 -15.52
CA ALA A 347 -19.24 1.50 -14.08
C ALA A 347 -19.36 0.01 -13.71
N LEU A 348 -20.07 -0.79 -14.51
CA LEU A 348 -20.14 -2.25 -14.34
C LEU A 348 -18.79 -2.94 -14.58
N VAL A 349 -17.97 -2.44 -15.51
CA VAL A 349 -16.66 -3.02 -15.83
C VAL A 349 -15.54 -2.47 -14.94
N ASP A 350 -15.65 -1.21 -14.50
CA ASP A 350 -14.68 -0.54 -13.63
C ASP A 350 -15.40 0.31 -12.57
N THR A 351 -15.88 -0.33 -11.52
CA THR A 351 -16.70 0.30 -10.48
C THR A 351 -15.96 1.41 -9.72
N LYS A 352 -14.64 1.29 -9.53
CA LYS A 352 -13.83 2.29 -8.80
C LYS A 352 -13.22 3.37 -9.69
N ALA A 353 -13.62 3.44 -10.96
CA ALA A 353 -13.09 4.40 -11.95
C ALA A 353 -11.54 4.41 -12.00
N VAL A 354 -10.92 3.22 -12.00
CA VAL A 354 -9.45 3.06 -11.99
C VAL A 354 -8.83 3.71 -13.23
N TRP A 355 -9.49 3.66 -14.39
CA TRP A 355 -9.07 4.37 -15.59
C TRP A 355 -8.85 5.87 -15.32
N PHE A 356 -9.80 6.53 -14.65
CA PHE A 356 -9.75 7.95 -14.36
C PHE A 356 -8.67 8.27 -13.32
N LYS A 357 -8.53 7.42 -12.29
CA LYS A 357 -7.43 7.52 -11.32
C LYS A 357 -6.07 7.54 -12.00
N LYS A 358 -5.84 6.65 -12.99
CA LYS A 358 -4.57 6.59 -13.73
C LYS A 358 -4.36 7.82 -14.61
N TRP A 359 -5.41 8.33 -15.26
CA TRP A 359 -5.34 9.54 -16.07
C TRP A 359 -5.01 10.79 -15.25
N MET A 360 -5.51 10.85 -14.02
CA MET A 360 -5.29 11.99 -13.12
C MET A 360 -3.92 11.96 -12.42
N HIS A 361 -3.16 10.87 -12.52
CA HIS A 361 -1.88 10.71 -11.82
C HIS A 361 -0.78 11.64 -12.35
N ALA A 362 -0.49 11.59 -13.66
CA ALA A 362 0.54 12.42 -14.26
C ALA A 362 0.01 13.85 -14.55
N HIS A 363 0.83 14.87 -14.28
CA HIS A 363 0.48 16.27 -14.56
C HIS A 363 0.12 16.50 -16.04
N TYR A 364 0.85 15.84 -16.93
CA TYR A 364 0.68 15.94 -18.38
C TYR A 364 -0.74 15.55 -18.83
N SER A 365 -1.24 14.36 -18.47
CA SER A 365 -2.61 13.95 -18.78
C SER A 365 -3.67 14.72 -18.02
N ARG A 366 -3.43 14.97 -16.73
CA ARG A 366 -4.40 15.63 -15.86
C ARG A 366 -4.81 17.00 -16.42
N THR A 367 -3.84 17.76 -16.92
CA THR A 367 -4.09 19.10 -17.50
C THR A 367 -5.07 19.03 -18.67
N THR A 368 -4.86 18.10 -19.60
CA THR A 368 -5.73 17.87 -20.75
C THR A 368 -7.13 17.42 -20.34
N VAL A 369 -7.21 16.45 -19.42
CA VAL A 369 -8.49 15.92 -18.92
C VAL A 369 -9.32 17.03 -18.27
N LEU A 370 -8.72 17.80 -17.36
CA LEU A 370 -9.40 18.89 -16.66
C LEU A 370 -9.84 20.01 -17.61
N LYS A 371 -8.98 20.40 -18.57
CA LYS A 371 -9.31 21.38 -19.62
C LYS A 371 -10.52 20.96 -20.46
N LEU A 372 -10.61 19.67 -20.84
CA LEU A 372 -11.73 19.15 -21.62
C LEU A 372 -13.03 19.03 -20.80
N LEU A 373 -12.91 18.63 -19.52
CA LEU A 373 -14.04 18.60 -18.59
C LEU A 373 -14.60 20.01 -18.35
N GLU A 374 -13.74 21.02 -18.20
CA GLU A 374 -14.15 22.40 -18.00
C GLU A 374 -14.82 22.99 -19.25
N LYS A 375 -14.19 22.87 -20.42
CA LYS A 375 -14.60 23.58 -21.64
C LYS A 375 -15.71 22.90 -22.43
N LYS A 376 -15.73 21.55 -22.49
CA LYS A 376 -16.59 20.80 -23.42
C LYS A 376 -17.51 19.81 -22.72
N TYR A 377 -17.04 19.14 -21.66
CA TYR A 377 -17.73 17.99 -21.07
C TYR A 377 -18.17 18.22 -19.60
N LYS A 378 -18.48 19.47 -19.23
CA LYS A 378 -18.91 19.84 -17.86
C LYS A 378 -20.15 19.06 -17.39
N SER A 379 -20.99 18.63 -18.34
CA SER A 379 -22.18 17.82 -18.10
C SER A 379 -21.91 16.47 -17.45
N LEU A 380 -20.69 15.92 -17.56
CA LEU A 380 -20.25 14.69 -16.90
C LEU A 380 -20.07 14.90 -15.40
N VAL A 381 -19.41 16.00 -15.01
CA VAL A 381 -19.24 16.38 -13.60
C VAL A 381 -20.60 16.63 -12.98
N THR A 382 -21.50 17.34 -13.68
CA THR A 382 -22.88 17.53 -13.25
C THR A 382 -23.64 16.22 -13.06
N ALA A 383 -23.46 15.25 -13.96
CA ALA A 383 -24.09 13.94 -13.83
C ALA A 383 -23.57 13.16 -12.62
N ALA A 384 -22.25 13.18 -12.38
CA ALA A 384 -21.63 12.52 -11.23
C ALA A 384 -22.10 13.12 -9.88
N VAL A 385 -22.17 14.45 -9.78
CA VAL A 385 -22.70 15.13 -8.58
C VAL A 385 -24.18 14.76 -8.39
N GLN A 386 -24.97 14.74 -9.46
CA GLN A 386 -26.37 14.36 -9.41
C GLN A 386 -26.57 12.92 -8.89
N GLN A 387 -25.69 11.98 -9.23
CA GLN A 387 -25.76 10.61 -8.70
C GLN A 387 -25.53 10.56 -7.18
N CYS A 388 -24.57 11.32 -6.67
CA CYS A 388 -24.30 11.37 -5.23
C CYS A 388 -25.47 11.99 -4.45
N VAL A 389 -26.08 13.06 -4.99
CA VAL A 389 -27.28 13.69 -4.40
C VAL A 389 -28.46 12.72 -4.39
N GLN A 390 -28.75 12.07 -5.52
CA GLN A 390 -29.86 11.12 -5.64
C GLN A 390 -29.71 9.95 -4.67
N TYR A 391 -28.49 9.44 -4.50
CA TYR A 391 -28.23 8.34 -3.58
C TYR A 391 -28.40 8.77 -2.11
N LEU A 392 -27.98 9.99 -1.75
CA LEU A 392 -28.22 10.50 -0.40
C LEU A 392 -29.72 10.67 -0.11
N GLU A 393 -30.48 11.28 -1.04
CA GLU A 393 -31.95 11.43 -0.93
C GLU A 393 -32.64 10.05 -0.79
N LEU A 394 -32.15 9.03 -1.51
CA LEU A 394 -32.61 7.64 -1.37
C LEU A 394 -32.31 7.09 0.03
N CYS A 395 -31.14 7.36 0.60
CA CYS A 395 -30.81 6.92 1.97
C CYS A 395 -31.70 7.59 3.02
N GLU A 396 -31.96 8.89 2.88
CA GLU A 396 -32.83 9.64 3.79
C GLU A 396 -34.27 9.12 3.77
N THR A 397 -34.80 8.83 2.57
CA THR A 397 -36.16 8.26 2.41
C THR A 397 -36.26 6.82 2.92
N MET A 398 -35.24 5.98 2.73
CA MET A 398 -35.22 4.62 3.29
C MET A 398 -35.22 4.61 4.81
N LYS A 399 -34.47 5.51 5.47
CA LYS A 399 -34.50 5.61 6.95
C LYS A 399 -35.85 6.04 7.49
N ALA A 400 -36.60 6.85 6.75
CA ALA A 400 -37.96 7.23 7.12
C ALA A 400 -38.96 6.07 6.98
N ASP A 401 -38.74 5.15 6.03
CA ASP A 401 -39.60 4.00 5.76
C ASP A 401 -39.24 2.77 6.63
N GLU A 402 -37.98 2.63 7.05
CA GLU A 402 -37.56 1.62 8.05
C GLU A 402 -38.26 1.80 9.41
N LEU A 403 -38.68 3.03 9.75
CA LEU A 403 -39.52 3.33 10.91
C LEU A 403 -40.95 2.75 10.80
N LEU A 404 -41.41 2.41 9.59
CA LEU A 404 -42.74 1.83 9.32
C LEU A 404 -42.71 0.30 9.15
N GLY A 405 -41.53 -0.32 9.27
CA GLY A 405 -41.33 -1.75 9.22
C GLY A 405 -41.50 -2.31 7.80
N HIS A 406 -40.46 -2.96 7.29
CA HIS A 406 -40.46 -4.19 6.47
C HIS A 406 -39.01 -4.41 6.02
N THR A 407 -38.32 -5.29 6.73
CA THR A 407 -37.00 -5.82 6.35
C THR A 407 -37.08 -6.43 4.95
N ARG A 408 -36.43 -5.80 3.96
CA ARG A 408 -36.15 -6.48 2.70
C ARG A 408 -35.06 -7.50 2.93
N HIS A 409 -35.51 -8.74 3.08
CA HIS A 409 -34.71 -9.94 3.01
C HIS A 409 -33.72 -9.86 1.82
N CYS A 410 -32.42 -9.81 2.12
CA CYS A 410 -31.40 -10.15 1.13
C CYS A 410 -31.54 -11.66 0.86
N GLY A 411 -32.18 -12.00 -0.25
CA GLY A 411 -32.38 -13.37 -0.70
C GLY A 411 -31.06 -14.04 -1.09
N ASP A 412 -31.09 -15.36 -1.02
CA ASP A 412 -30.00 -16.33 -1.21
C ASP A 412 -28.83 -15.95 -2.13
N LYS A 413 -27.63 -16.34 -1.70
CA LYS A 413 -26.35 -16.29 -2.44
C LYS A 413 -26.32 -17.25 -3.65
N GLN A 414 -27.23 -17.07 -4.59
CA GLN A 414 -27.06 -17.59 -5.95
C GLN A 414 -26.45 -16.47 -6.80
N LYS A 415 -25.40 -16.77 -7.58
CA LYS A 415 -24.82 -15.79 -8.53
C LYS A 415 -25.88 -15.40 -9.55
N THR A 416 -26.70 -14.40 -9.24
CA THR A 416 -27.66 -13.84 -10.17
C THR A 416 -26.85 -13.11 -11.25
N LEU A 417 -26.85 -13.66 -12.46
CA LEU A 417 -26.23 -13.05 -13.64
C LEU A 417 -27.04 -11.84 -14.15
N HIS A 418 -27.81 -11.21 -13.26
CA HIS A 418 -28.76 -10.14 -13.55
C HIS A 418 -28.65 -9.05 -12.48
N TYR A 419 -28.28 -7.85 -12.91
CA TYR A 419 -28.29 -6.65 -12.06
C TYR A 419 -29.64 -5.95 -12.17
N SER A 420 -30.32 -5.72 -11.06
CA SER A 420 -31.50 -4.87 -11.00
C SER A 420 -31.15 -3.41 -11.35
N GLY A 421 -32.17 -2.61 -11.69
CA GLY A 421 -32.01 -1.17 -11.89
C GLY A 421 -31.38 -0.44 -10.71
N GLN A 422 -31.73 -0.85 -9.49
CA GLN A 422 -31.20 -0.29 -8.24
C GLN A 422 -29.71 -0.63 -8.06
N GLU A 423 -29.30 -1.86 -8.35
CA GLU A 423 -27.89 -2.26 -8.31
C GLU A 423 -27.07 -1.53 -9.39
N ALA A 424 -27.62 -1.37 -10.60
CA ALA A 424 -26.96 -0.61 -11.66
C ALA A 424 -26.79 0.89 -11.29
N GLN A 425 -27.79 1.50 -10.66
CA GLN A 425 -27.70 2.85 -10.10
C GLN A 425 -26.64 2.94 -9.00
N TYR A 426 -26.61 1.96 -8.09
CA TYR A 426 -25.62 1.92 -7.02
C TYR A 426 -24.19 1.85 -7.56
N VAL A 427 -23.94 0.98 -8.54
CA VAL A 427 -22.63 0.87 -9.20
C VAL A 427 -22.24 2.19 -9.91
N TYR A 428 -23.18 2.85 -10.57
CA TYR A 428 -22.93 4.17 -11.18
C TYR A 428 -22.65 5.26 -10.14
N PHE A 429 -23.35 5.22 -8.99
CA PHE A 429 -23.06 6.10 -7.86
C PHE A 429 -21.63 5.90 -7.34
N ILE A 430 -21.19 4.66 -7.05
CA ILE A 430 -19.83 4.38 -6.56
C ILE A 430 -18.77 4.86 -7.56
N HIS A 431 -19.00 4.62 -8.86
CA HIS A 431 -18.11 5.11 -9.92
C HIS A 431 -18.03 6.64 -9.93
N SER A 432 -19.17 7.31 -9.79
CA SER A 432 -19.26 8.78 -9.72
C SER A 432 -18.55 9.35 -8.50
N LEU A 433 -18.73 8.71 -7.33
CA LEU A 433 -18.05 9.06 -6.08
C LEU A 433 -16.52 8.98 -6.24
N CYS A 434 -16.02 7.89 -6.83
CA CYS A 434 -14.58 7.72 -7.10
C CYS A 434 -14.03 8.79 -8.04
N LEU A 435 -14.76 9.09 -9.12
CA LEU A 435 -14.38 10.10 -10.11
C LEU A 435 -14.29 11.48 -9.46
N LEU A 436 -15.31 11.86 -8.69
CA LEU A 436 -15.35 13.13 -7.97
C LEU A 436 -14.24 13.20 -6.91
N GLY A 437 -14.05 12.16 -6.11
CA GLY A 437 -12.97 12.10 -5.13
C GLY A 437 -11.60 12.34 -5.75
N ARG A 438 -11.34 11.80 -6.96
CA ARG A 438 -10.09 12.05 -7.71
C ARG A 438 -9.98 13.47 -8.27
N LEU A 439 -11.10 14.11 -8.62
CA LEU A 439 -11.11 15.51 -9.05
C LEU A 439 -10.74 16.46 -7.91
N LEU A 440 -11.24 16.21 -6.69
CA LEU A 440 -11.06 17.10 -5.54
C LEU A 440 -9.62 17.20 -5.03
N ILE A 441 -8.80 16.17 -5.31
CA ILE A 441 -7.37 16.17 -4.97
C ILE A 441 -6.63 17.33 -5.65
N TYR A 442 -7.11 17.83 -6.79
CA TYR A 442 -6.37 18.82 -7.58
C TYR A 442 -7.05 20.18 -7.63
N THR A 443 -6.27 21.24 -7.50
CA THR A 443 -6.73 22.64 -7.52
C THR A 443 -7.59 22.97 -8.75
N GLN A 444 -7.18 22.57 -9.96
CA GLN A 444 -7.98 22.83 -11.17
C GLN A 444 -9.28 21.99 -11.21
N GLY A 445 -9.31 20.82 -10.55
CA GLY A 445 -10.53 20.02 -10.40
C GLY A 445 -11.53 20.70 -9.46
N ARG A 446 -11.07 21.30 -8.37
CA ARG A 446 -11.90 22.07 -7.44
C ARG A 446 -12.53 23.31 -8.07
N LYS A 447 -11.85 23.93 -9.04
CA LYS A 447 -12.37 25.06 -9.84
C LYS A 447 -13.56 24.71 -10.74
N LEU A 448 -13.88 23.43 -10.93
CA LEU A 448 -15.08 23.00 -11.66
C LEU A 448 -16.38 23.29 -10.90
N PHE A 449 -16.28 23.59 -9.60
CA PHE A 449 -17.38 23.97 -8.72
C PHE A 449 -17.49 25.50 -8.63
N PRO A 450 -18.71 26.05 -8.49
CA PRO A 450 -19.98 25.35 -8.24
C PRO A 450 -20.63 24.74 -9.49
N VAL A 451 -21.46 23.72 -9.28
CA VAL A 451 -22.16 22.97 -10.34
C VAL A 451 -23.68 23.16 -10.24
N LYS A 452 -24.32 23.58 -11.35
CA LYS A 452 -25.78 23.75 -11.42
C LYS A 452 -26.46 22.43 -11.78
N LEU A 453 -27.34 21.93 -10.91
CA LEU A 453 -28.16 20.74 -11.15
C LEU A 453 -29.48 21.15 -11.81
N LYS A 454 -30.06 20.29 -12.66
CA LYS A 454 -31.31 20.58 -13.37
C LYS A 454 -32.53 20.67 -12.43
N ASN A 455 -32.50 19.91 -11.33
CA ASN A 455 -33.63 19.74 -10.42
C ASN A 455 -33.54 20.62 -9.16
N ARG A 456 -32.50 21.47 -9.04
CA ARG A 456 -32.27 22.33 -7.89
C ARG A 456 -32.05 23.76 -8.38
N LYS A 457 -32.66 24.74 -7.70
CA LYS A 457 -32.47 26.17 -8.03
C LYS A 457 -31.04 26.64 -7.73
N ASP A 458 -30.46 26.10 -6.67
CA ASP A 458 -29.13 26.46 -6.20
C ASP A 458 -28.05 25.57 -6.80
N SER A 459 -26.88 26.15 -7.06
CA SER A 459 -25.69 25.41 -7.47
C SER A 459 -25.03 24.73 -6.28
N VAL A 460 -24.58 23.50 -6.47
CA VAL A 460 -23.80 22.74 -5.46
C VAL A 460 -22.37 23.28 -5.44
N SER A 461 -21.97 23.89 -4.33
CA SER A 461 -20.60 24.35 -4.09
C SER A 461 -19.66 23.20 -3.75
N LEU A 462 -18.35 23.48 -3.66
CA LEU A 462 -17.36 22.51 -3.20
C LEU A 462 -17.68 22.04 -1.76
N THR A 463 -18.02 22.99 -0.87
CA THR A 463 -18.37 22.71 0.52
C THR A 463 -19.63 21.86 0.60
N ASP A 464 -20.67 22.15 -0.20
CA ASP A 464 -21.90 21.35 -0.23
C ASP A 464 -21.61 19.89 -0.65
N LEU A 465 -20.69 19.68 -1.60
CA LEU A 465 -20.30 18.34 -2.01
C LEU A 465 -19.57 17.57 -0.89
N LEU A 466 -18.70 18.25 -0.13
CA LEU A 466 -17.97 17.64 0.97
C LEU A 466 -18.86 17.34 2.17
N VAL A 467 -19.84 18.21 2.44
CA VAL A 467 -20.92 17.96 3.40
C VAL A 467 -21.72 16.73 2.97
N LEU A 468 -22.08 16.63 1.68
CA LEU A 468 -22.77 15.46 1.12
C LEU A 468 -21.94 14.18 1.29
N PHE A 469 -20.64 14.22 0.98
CA PHE A 469 -19.76 13.07 1.21
C PHE A 469 -19.75 12.66 2.67
N THR A 470 -19.59 13.62 3.57
CA THR A 470 -19.61 13.36 5.02
C THR A 470 -20.93 12.74 5.47
N GLN A 471 -22.06 13.23 4.96
CA GLN A 471 -23.40 12.69 5.21
C GLN A 471 -23.54 11.22 4.77
N LEU A 472 -22.95 10.84 3.65
CA LEU A 472 -22.96 9.46 3.15
C LEU A 472 -22.28 8.45 4.11
N ILE A 473 -21.41 8.89 5.02
CA ILE A 473 -20.76 8.01 6.01
C ILE A 473 -21.80 7.40 6.95
N TYR A 474 -22.79 8.18 7.38
CA TYR A 474 -23.75 7.77 8.41
C TYR A 474 -25.18 7.60 7.91
N TYR A 475 -25.54 8.14 6.73
CA TYR A 475 -26.83 7.85 6.10
C TYR A 475 -26.83 6.56 5.30
N SER A 476 -25.68 6.09 4.81
CA SER A 476 -25.63 4.85 4.04
C SER A 476 -25.97 3.63 4.91
N PRO A 477 -26.85 2.73 4.44
CA PRO A 477 -27.19 1.53 5.18
C PRO A 477 -25.94 0.67 5.41
N SER A 478 -25.67 0.35 6.67
CA SER A 478 -24.55 -0.53 7.02
C SER A 478 -24.89 -1.95 6.58
N CYS A 479 -24.14 -2.49 5.61
CA CYS A 479 -24.34 -3.88 5.18
C CYS A 479 -24.16 -4.81 6.40
N PRO A 480 -25.14 -5.65 6.75
CA PRO A 480 -24.99 -6.57 7.87
C PRO A 480 -23.83 -7.52 7.56
N LYS A 481 -22.82 -7.51 8.43
CA LYS A 481 -21.64 -8.38 8.32
C LYS A 481 -22.04 -9.84 8.56
N THR A 482 -22.59 -10.51 7.55
CA THR A 482 -22.75 -11.96 7.57
C THR A 482 -21.45 -12.59 7.11
N THR A 483 -20.56 -12.87 8.06
CA THR A 483 -19.30 -13.63 7.93
C THR A 483 -18.24 -13.02 7.00
N ALA A 484 -16.99 -13.07 7.44
CA ALA A 484 -15.82 -12.56 6.75
C ALA A 484 -15.66 -13.15 5.33
N ASP A 485 -16.20 -12.46 4.33
CA ASP A 485 -15.74 -12.55 2.95
C ASP A 485 -14.92 -11.29 2.67
N VAL A 486 -13.60 -11.46 2.64
CA VAL A 486 -12.55 -10.44 2.42
C VAL A 486 -12.71 -9.66 1.10
N TYR A 487 -13.65 -10.08 0.24
CA TYR A 487 -13.92 -9.48 -1.07
C TYR A 487 -15.15 -8.54 -1.11
N SER A 488 -15.96 -8.45 -0.05
CA SER A 488 -17.21 -7.66 -0.06
C SER A 488 -17.09 -6.27 0.57
N GLU A 489 -15.99 -5.97 1.27
CA GLU A 489 -15.77 -4.65 1.90
C GLU A 489 -15.37 -3.55 0.88
N ASP A 490 -14.97 -3.96 -0.32
CA ASP A 490 -14.35 -3.10 -1.34
C ASP A 490 -15.26 -1.98 -1.91
N CYS A 491 -16.59 -2.09 -1.80
CA CYS A 491 -17.53 -1.15 -2.46
C CYS A 491 -18.53 -0.50 -1.50
N SER A 492 -18.26 -0.43 -0.19
CA SER A 492 -19.19 0.25 0.74
C SER A 492 -19.07 1.79 0.65
N PRO A 493 -20.18 2.55 0.64
CA PRO A 493 -20.12 4.00 0.38
C PRO A 493 -19.36 4.75 1.47
N ALA A 494 -19.59 4.38 2.74
CA ALA A 494 -18.92 4.96 3.89
C ALA A 494 -17.39 4.76 3.84
N HIS A 495 -16.92 3.56 3.47
CA HIS A 495 -15.49 3.29 3.32
C HIS A 495 -14.89 4.07 2.14
N MET A 496 -15.58 4.11 0.98
CA MET A 496 -15.11 4.86 -0.18
C MET A 496 -15.02 6.36 0.09
N VAL A 497 -16.00 6.94 0.78
CA VAL A 497 -15.95 8.33 1.24
C VAL A 497 -14.78 8.52 2.21
N MET A 498 -14.63 7.62 3.18
CA MET A 498 -13.55 7.69 4.16
C MET A 498 -12.18 7.70 3.45
N GLU A 499 -11.92 6.80 2.52
CA GLU A 499 -10.68 6.81 1.72
C GLU A 499 -10.48 8.14 0.98
N ILE A 500 -11.53 8.69 0.37
CA ILE A 500 -11.45 9.98 -0.34
C ILE A 500 -11.08 11.10 0.62
N LEU A 501 -11.78 11.23 1.75
CA LEU A 501 -11.52 12.29 2.73
C LEU A 501 -10.13 12.14 3.37
N GLN A 502 -9.68 10.92 3.65
CA GLN A 502 -8.33 10.65 4.14
C GLN A 502 -7.25 11.10 3.16
N ILE A 503 -7.42 10.83 1.86
CA ILE A 503 -6.49 11.31 0.81
C ILE A 503 -6.47 12.85 0.75
N LEU A 504 -7.62 13.51 0.98
CA LEU A 504 -7.67 14.97 1.04
C LEU A 504 -6.96 15.52 2.28
N CYS A 505 -7.03 14.84 3.43
CA CYS A 505 -6.28 15.19 4.64
C CYS A 505 -4.76 15.12 4.42
N ASP A 506 -4.28 14.10 3.69
CA ASP A 506 -2.85 13.84 3.51
C ASP A 506 -2.13 14.94 2.69
N GLN A 507 -2.88 15.81 2.00
CA GLN A 507 -2.34 16.94 1.23
C GLN A 507 -2.72 18.28 1.86
N LYS A 508 -1.72 19.00 2.38
CA LYS A 508 -1.89 20.26 3.14
C LYS A 508 -2.81 21.29 2.44
N GLU A 509 -2.52 21.62 1.18
CA GLU A 509 -3.32 22.59 0.40
C GLU A 509 -4.77 22.12 0.17
N CYS A 510 -4.97 20.81 -0.01
CA CYS A 510 -6.28 20.22 -0.23
C CYS A 510 -7.10 20.20 1.05
N ALA A 511 -6.48 19.83 2.17
CA ALA A 511 -7.12 19.82 3.49
C ALA A 511 -7.61 21.23 3.87
N ALA A 512 -6.79 22.27 3.64
CA ALA A 512 -7.15 23.65 3.90
C ALA A 512 -8.36 24.14 3.10
N GLU A 513 -8.40 23.88 1.78
CA GLU A 513 -9.51 24.33 0.92
C GLU A 513 -10.78 23.46 1.03
N CYS A 514 -10.65 22.20 1.43
CA CYS A 514 -11.78 21.25 1.47
C CYS A 514 -12.31 21.02 2.88
N LEU A 515 -11.44 20.65 3.82
CA LEU A 515 -11.84 20.04 5.09
C LEU A 515 -11.86 21.01 6.25
N HIS A 516 -10.98 22.02 6.25
CA HIS A 516 -10.90 23.03 7.31
C HIS A 516 -11.99 24.11 7.14
N SER A 517 -13.25 23.67 7.10
CA SER A 517 -14.44 24.51 7.02
C SER A 517 -15.41 24.14 8.13
N SER A 518 -16.05 25.14 8.73
CA SER A 518 -17.03 24.98 9.81
C SER A 518 -18.19 24.08 9.41
N ALA A 519 -18.64 24.15 8.15
CA ALA A 519 -19.69 23.30 7.62
C ALA A 519 -19.29 21.82 7.57
N VAL A 520 -18.07 21.51 7.11
CA VAL A 520 -17.59 20.12 6.96
C VAL A 520 -17.29 19.51 8.33
N ILE A 521 -16.56 20.22 9.19
CA ILE A 521 -16.27 19.78 10.55
C ILE A 521 -17.56 19.65 11.38
N GLY A 522 -18.48 20.61 11.25
CA GLY A 522 -19.79 20.55 11.90
C GLY A 522 -20.60 19.34 11.46
N THR A 523 -20.53 18.96 10.18
CA THR A 523 -21.20 17.76 9.65
C THR A 523 -20.52 16.48 10.16
N LEU A 524 -19.18 16.43 10.23
CA LEU A 524 -18.44 15.30 10.81
C LEU A 524 -18.79 15.09 12.29
N LEU A 525 -18.96 16.18 13.04
CA LEU A 525 -19.29 16.15 14.48
C LEU A 525 -20.78 15.99 14.75
N GLN A 526 -21.66 16.09 13.75
CA GLN A 526 -23.10 15.96 13.90
C GLN A 526 -23.53 14.65 14.60
N PRO A 527 -23.05 13.45 14.21
CA PRO A 527 -23.38 12.22 14.93
C PRO A 527 -22.90 12.23 16.38
N VAL A 528 -21.73 12.81 16.66
CA VAL A 528 -21.18 12.95 18.02
C VAL A 528 -22.06 13.86 18.87
N HIS A 529 -22.49 15.00 18.31
CA HIS A 529 -23.41 15.93 18.95
C HIS A 529 -24.77 15.30 19.27
N SER A 530 -25.35 14.55 18.34
CA SER A 530 -26.61 13.84 18.54
C SER A 530 -26.50 12.85 19.71
N LEU A 531 -25.43 12.07 19.78
CA LEU A 531 -25.20 11.12 20.87
C LEU A 531 -24.94 11.81 22.22
N LEU A 532 -24.30 12.98 22.24
CA LEU A 532 -24.09 13.77 23.47
C LEU A 532 -25.37 14.38 24.05
N LYS A 533 -26.36 14.68 23.20
CA LYS A 533 -27.64 15.31 23.60
C LYS A 533 -28.68 14.32 24.15
N GLY A 534 -28.46 13.01 24.02
CA GLY A 534 -29.31 11.96 24.57
C GLY A 534 -30.10 11.16 23.51
N PRO A 535 -30.70 10.01 23.90
CA PRO A 535 -31.28 9.03 22.99
C PRO A 535 -32.50 9.53 22.18
N GLU A 536 -33.20 10.57 22.62
CA GLU A 536 -34.37 11.12 21.92
C GLU A 536 -34.00 11.96 20.67
N ALA A 537 -32.73 12.31 20.49
CA ALA A 537 -32.22 13.13 19.38
C ALA A 537 -31.23 12.40 18.45
N ALA A 538 -31.03 11.10 18.67
CA ALA A 538 -30.02 10.31 17.97
C ALA A 538 -30.65 9.53 16.80
N PRO A 539 -30.39 9.90 15.53
CA PRO A 539 -30.56 8.95 14.45
C PRO A 539 -29.61 7.77 14.70
N ASP A 540 -30.08 6.53 14.52
CA ASP A 540 -29.29 5.31 14.66
C ASP A 540 -27.97 5.42 13.86
N CYS A 541 -26.89 5.77 14.55
CA CYS A 541 -25.57 5.96 13.95
C CYS A 541 -24.78 4.67 14.16
N SER A 542 -24.36 4.03 13.06
CA SER A 542 -23.63 2.77 13.16
C SER A 542 -22.25 2.95 13.78
N GLU A 543 -21.79 1.95 14.54
CA GLU A 543 -20.44 1.94 15.14
C GLU A 543 -19.35 2.07 14.06
N ALA A 544 -19.58 1.50 12.87
CA ALA A 544 -18.67 1.65 11.73
C ALA A 544 -18.59 3.10 11.23
N ALA A 545 -19.72 3.82 11.17
CA ALA A 545 -19.72 5.23 10.79
C ALA A 545 -18.96 6.09 11.82
N LEU A 546 -19.13 5.82 13.11
CA LEU A 546 -18.37 6.49 14.18
C LEU A 546 -16.86 6.24 14.07
N ILE A 547 -16.44 5.02 13.75
CA ILE A 547 -15.03 4.69 13.51
C ILE A 547 -14.50 5.46 12.30
N CYS A 548 -15.21 5.46 11.16
CA CYS A 548 -14.82 6.23 9.97
C CYS A 548 -14.67 7.73 10.29
N THR A 549 -15.64 8.31 11.03
CA THR A 549 -15.59 9.70 11.46
C THR A 549 -14.37 9.98 12.34
N ALA A 550 -14.10 9.12 13.33
CA ALA A 550 -12.94 9.26 14.19
C ALA A 550 -11.62 9.16 13.40
N GLU A 551 -11.50 8.23 12.44
CA GLU A 551 -10.29 8.12 11.61
C GLU A 551 -10.02 9.37 10.74
N ILE A 552 -11.08 10.01 10.24
CA ILE A 552 -10.97 11.28 9.49
C ILE A 552 -10.55 12.41 10.44
N LEU A 553 -11.22 12.53 11.60
CA LEU A 553 -10.91 13.55 12.60
C LEU A 553 -9.49 13.41 13.15
N ALA A 554 -9.00 12.18 13.35
CA ALA A 554 -7.63 11.92 13.79
C ALA A 554 -6.61 12.46 12.77
N ARG A 555 -6.85 12.25 11.46
CA ARG A 555 -5.98 12.82 10.42
C ARG A 555 -6.03 14.34 10.39
N ILE A 556 -7.21 14.95 10.54
CA ILE A 556 -7.35 16.41 10.62
C ILE A 556 -6.58 16.95 11.84
N ALA A 557 -6.73 16.32 13.01
CA ALA A 557 -6.05 16.71 14.24
C ALA A 557 -4.53 16.50 14.20
N SER A 558 -4.03 15.60 13.34
CA SER A 558 -2.59 15.37 13.17
C SER A 558 -1.89 16.47 12.35
N ALA A 559 -2.64 17.27 11.59
CA ALA A 559 -2.13 18.40 10.83
C ALA A 559 -2.23 19.69 11.65
N GLU A 560 -1.19 20.52 11.64
CA GLU A 560 -1.12 21.77 12.44
C GLU A 560 -2.32 22.71 12.19
N GLU A 561 -2.66 22.97 10.93
CA GLU A 561 -3.81 23.84 10.56
C GLU A 561 -5.16 23.22 10.96
N GLY A 562 -5.29 21.90 10.84
CA GLY A 562 -6.51 21.17 11.22
C GLY A 562 -6.69 21.11 12.73
N LEU A 563 -5.60 20.93 13.48
CA LEU A 563 -5.58 21.01 14.94
C LEU A 563 -5.98 22.42 15.41
N ALA A 564 -5.36 23.47 14.86
CA ALA A 564 -5.71 24.85 15.18
C ALA A 564 -7.20 25.11 14.92
N PHE A 565 -7.73 24.61 13.80
CA PHE A 565 -9.15 24.71 13.49
C PHE A 565 -10.04 23.99 14.51
N LEU A 566 -9.67 22.77 14.94
CA LEU A 566 -10.44 22.03 15.95
C LEU A 566 -10.41 22.70 17.34
N LEU A 567 -9.30 23.36 17.69
CA LEU A 567 -9.13 24.03 18.98
C LEU A 567 -9.84 25.39 19.04
N TYR A 568 -9.84 26.15 17.95
CA TYR A 568 -10.26 27.56 17.95
C TYR A 568 -11.41 27.89 16.99
N GLY A 569 -11.73 26.99 16.06
CA GLY A 569 -12.71 27.22 15.01
C GLY A 569 -12.22 28.15 13.90
N GLU A 570 -13.17 28.61 13.08
CA GLU A 570 -12.91 29.40 11.85
C GLU A 570 -12.53 30.87 12.16
N ASN A 571 -12.79 31.35 13.39
CA ASN A 571 -12.53 32.72 13.85
C ASN A 571 -11.74 32.74 15.16
N MET A 572 -10.45 33.08 15.09
CA MET A 572 -9.63 33.39 16.28
C MET A 572 -10.13 34.61 17.09
N ASN A 573 -11.05 35.42 16.52
CA ASN A 573 -11.37 36.77 17.02
C ASN A 573 -12.86 37.05 17.27
N SER A 574 -13.78 36.09 17.15
CA SER A 574 -15.21 36.34 17.40
C SER A 574 -15.64 35.90 18.80
N SER A 575 -15.80 36.87 19.70
CA SER A 575 -16.32 36.73 21.07
C SER A 575 -17.84 36.48 21.16
N LYS A 576 -18.41 35.73 20.22
CA LYS A 576 -19.82 35.32 20.28
C LYS A 576 -19.88 33.86 20.71
N GLU A 577 -20.71 33.58 21.70
CA GLU A 577 -21.06 32.25 22.20
C GLU A 577 -21.60 31.38 21.04
N GLU A 578 -20.70 30.80 20.26
CA GLU A 578 -20.98 29.71 19.35
C GLU A 578 -20.46 28.43 20.00
N SER A 579 -21.08 27.29 19.64
CA SER A 579 -20.82 25.95 20.18
C SER A 579 -19.35 25.70 20.58
N PRO A 580 -19.10 24.95 21.67
CA PRO A 580 -17.74 24.67 22.12
C PRO A 580 -16.89 24.16 20.94
N PRO A 581 -15.60 24.55 20.84
CA PRO A 581 -14.75 24.13 19.73
C PRO A 581 -14.76 22.61 19.53
N GLY A 582 -14.52 22.17 18.30
CA GLY A 582 -14.58 20.75 17.90
C GLY A 582 -13.82 19.83 18.86
N ALA A 583 -12.64 20.27 19.31
CA ALA A 583 -11.81 19.55 20.27
C ALA A 583 -12.52 19.26 21.60
N HIS A 584 -13.29 20.21 22.15
CA HIS A 584 -14.02 20.03 23.40
C HIS A 584 -15.20 19.05 23.23
N ILE A 585 -15.87 19.08 22.08
CA ILE A 585 -16.97 18.15 21.76
C ILE A 585 -16.42 16.71 21.69
N ILE A 586 -15.32 16.52 20.95
CA ILE A 586 -14.66 15.22 20.81
C ILE A 586 -14.19 14.70 22.17
N ALA A 587 -13.54 15.54 22.98
CA ALA A 587 -13.04 15.13 24.30
C ALA A 587 -14.18 14.82 25.29
N GLN A 588 -15.25 15.62 25.31
CA GLN A 588 -16.42 15.35 26.13
C GLN A 588 -17.08 14.02 25.74
N PHE A 589 -17.24 13.77 24.45
CA PHE A 589 -17.77 12.50 23.95
C PHE A 589 -16.89 11.32 24.34
N THR A 590 -15.58 11.44 24.11
CA THR A 590 -14.61 10.38 24.43
C THR A 590 -14.62 10.04 25.92
N LYS A 591 -14.66 11.05 26.79
CA LYS A 591 -14.80 10.86 28.24
C LYS A 591 -16.06 10.06 28.59
N ARG A 592 -17.23 10.55 28.17
CA ARG A 592 -18.51 9.88 28.46
C ARG A 592 -18.59 8.47 27.89
N LEU A 593 -17.93 8.22 26.75
CA LEU A 593 -17.83 6.91 26.12
C LEU A 593 -16.97 5.93 26.95
N LEU A 594 -15.87 6.40 27.55
CA LEU A 594 -14.99 5.62 28.43
C LEU A 594 -15.64 5.37 29.81
N ASP A 595 -16.31 6.37 30.37
CA ASP A 595 -17.00 6.27 31.66
C ASP A 595 -18.23 5.36 31.59
N GLY A 596 -18.74 5.13 30.39
CA GLY A 596 -19.88 4.27 30.12
C GLY A 596 -21.23 4.97 30.24
N GLU A 597 -21.22 6.31 30.27
CA GLU A 597 -22.42 7.17 30.31
C GLU A 597 -23.20 7.14 28.98
N ILE A 598 -22.52 6.84 27.88
CA ILE A 598 -23.12 6.71 26.54
C ILE A 598 -23.53 5.24 26.32
N SER A 599 -24.82 4.95 26.54
CA SER A 599 -25.40 3.59 26.46
C SER A 599 -25.82 3.21 25.04
N VAL A 600 -24.99 3.46 24.02
CA VAL A 600 -25.46 3.38 22.63
C VAL A 600 -25.52 1.93 22.12
N PHE A 601 -24.75 0.98 22.68
CA PHE A 601 -24.86 -0.44 22.30
C PHE A 601 -24.50 -1.38 23.47
N PRO A 602 -25.47 -1.84 24.28
CA PRO A 602 -25.19 -2.82 25.32
C PRO A 602 -24.79 -4.17 24.69
N GLY A 603 -23.53 -4.58 24.88
CA GLY A 603 -23.01 -5.88 24.44
C GLY A 603 -22.42 -5.94 23.03
N SER A 604 -22.22 -4.81 22.33
CA SER A 604 -21.57 -4.83 21.01
C SER A 604 -20.07 -5.16 21.09
N ALA A 605 -19.61 -6.02 20.18
CA ALA A 605 -18.20 -6.37 20.01
C ALA A 605 -17.33 -5.20 19.47
N LEU A 606 -17.93 -4.18 18.84
CA LEU A 606 -17.21 -3.05 18.25
C LEU A 606 -17.03 -1.86 19.20
N ARG A 607 -17.63 -1.89 20.39
CA ARG A 607 -17.52 -0.81 21.38
C ARG A 607 -16.06 -0.45 21.73
N PRO A 608 -15.14 -1.40 21.97
CA PRO A 608 -13.72 -1.08 22.20
C PRO A 608 -13.05 -0.43 20.98
N ALA A 609 -13.46 -0.79 19.75
CA ALA A 609 -12.94 -0.17 18.53
C ALA A 609 -13.40 1.28 18.39
N VAL A 610 -14.66 1.60 18.72
CA VAL A 610 -15.15 2.98 18.76
C VAL A 610 -14.43 3.80 19.84
N GLN A 611 -14.26 3.22 21.05
CA GLN A 611 -13.51 3.84 22.13
C GLN A 611 -12.07 4.16 21.69
N GLY A 612 -11.35 3.18 21.16
CA GLY A 612 -9.98 3.36 20.69
C GLY A 612 -9.86 4.39 19.57
N ALA A 613 -10.80 4.40 18.62
CA ALA A 613 -10.78 5.37 17.52
C ALA A 613 -10.90 6.82 18.04
N PHE A 614 -11.82 7.09 18.96
CA PHE A 614 -11.99 8.43 19.54
C PHE A 614 -10.88 8.82 20.51
N VAL A 615 -10.34 7.87 21.29
CA VAL A 615 -9.13 8.13 22.10
C VAL A 615 -7.96 8.50 21.18
N SER A 616 -7.80 7.82 20.04
CA SER A 616 -6.77 8.16 19.05
C SER A 616 -6.91 9.58 18.51
N VAL A 617 -8.14 10.07 18.26
CA VAL A 617 -8.37 11.49 17.90
C VAL A 617 -7.86 12.41 19.01
N CYS A 618 -8.21 12.12 20.27
CA CYS A 618 -7.71 12.89 21.41
C CYS A 618 -6.18 12.85 21.52
N CYS A 619 -5.55 11.70 21.25
CA CYS A 619 -4.08 11.56 21.26
C CYS A 619 -3.40 12.55 20.33
N GLN A 620 -3.93 12.72 19.11
CA GLN A 620 -3.38 13.69 18.16
C GLN A 620 -3.44 15.13 18.69
N MET A 621 -4.48 15.45 19.47
CA MET A 621 -4.65 16.78 20.05
C MET A 621 -3.75 17.00 21.28
N TYR A 622 -3.81 16.13 22.30
CA TYR A 622 -3.04 16.31 23.54
C TYR A 622 -1.55 15.96 23.41
N GLY A 623 -1.13 15.39 22.28
CA GLY A 623 0.28 15.24 21.93
C GLY A 623 1.01 16.58 21.77
N THR A 624 0.28 17.68 21.62
CA THR A 624 0.82 19.05 21.59
C THR A 624 0.57 19.78 22.90
N CYS A 625 1.45 20.73 23.27
CA CYS A 625 1.28 21.53 24.50
C CYS A 625 -0.03 22.34 24.48
N GLU A 626 -0.36 22.92 23.33
CA GLU A 626 -1.56 23.74 23.13
C GLU A 626 -2.85 22.91 23.24
N GLY A 627 -2.91 21.77 22.53
CA GLY A 627 -4.05 20.86 22.61
C GLY A 627 -4.21 20.23 23.99
N LEU A 628 -3.11 19.87 24.67
CA LEU A 628 -3.19 19.38 26.06
C LEU A 628 -3.78 20.43 27.00
N GLN A 629 -3.38 21.70 26.85
CA GLN A 629 -3.89 22.79 27.66
C GLN A 629 -5.40 23.00 27.44
N ALA A 630 -5.86 22.93 26.19
CA ALA A 630 -7.28 23.04 25.85
C ALA A 630 -8.11 21.85 26.39
N LEU A 631 -7.57 20.64 26.34
CA LEU A 631 -8.30 19.42 26.74
C LEU A 631 -8.22 19.11 28.24
N LEU A 632 -7.39 19.83 29.00
CA LEU A 632 -7.19 19.66 30.44
C LEU A 632 -8.50 19.56 31.27
N PRO A 633 -9.56 20.36 31.02
CA PRO A 633 -10.80 20.30 31.81
C PRO A 633 -11.52 18.96 31.76
N HIS A 634 -11.25 18.12 30.75
CA HIS A 634 -11.95 16.85 30.56
C HIS A 634 -11.36 15.71 31.41
N ASN A 635 -10.13 15.83 31.90
CA ASN A 635 -9.42 14.78 32.66
C ASN A 635 -9.40 13.42 31.94
N LEU A 636 -9.08 13.44 30.64
CA LEU A 636 -9.03 12.24 29.80
C LEU A 636 -8.05 11.18 30.35
N GLN A 637 -6.92 11.60 30.90
CA GLN A 637 -5.92 10.71 31.50
C GLN A 637 -6.52 9.82 32.61
N GLU A 638 -7.42 10.35 33.44
CA GLU A 638 -8.05 9.59 34.52
C GLU A 638 -9.07 8.61 33.96
N SER A 639 -9.83 9.04 32.96
CA SER A 639 -10.88 8.24 32.31
C SER A 639 -10.27 7.04 31.58
N ILE A 640 -9.17 7.25 30.84
CA ILE A 640 -8.41 6.20 30.15
C ILE A 640 -7.79 5.23 31.18
N ALA A 641 -7.15 5.75 32.24
CA ALA A 641 -6.58 4.91 33.30
C ALA A 641 -7.65 4.07 34.02
N GLN A 642 -8.84 4.62 34.26
CA GLN A 642 -9.96 3.86 34.81
C GLN A 642 -10.48 2.79 33.84
N ALA A 643 -10.57 3.10 32.54
CA ALA A 643 -10.96 2.13 31.52
C ALA A 643 -9.95 0.97 31.42
N TRP A 644 -8.65 1.26 31.54
CA TRP A 644 -7.59 0.25 31.59
C TRP A 644 -7.75 -0.65 32.82
N ARG A 645 -7.93 -0.08 34.03
CA ARG A 645 -8.16 -0.87 35.26
C ARG A 645 -9.39 -1.77 35.16
N LYS A 646 -10.49 -1.28 34.58
CA LYS A 646 -11.72 -2.05 34.34
C LYS A 646 -11.48 -3.22 33.39
N THR A 647 -10.60 -3.07 32.40
CA THR A 647 -10.27 -4.10 31.40
C THR A 647 -9.33 -5.18 31.95
N ARG A 648 -8.41 -4.80 32.87
CA ARG A 648 -7.48 -5.71 33.54
C ARG A 648 -8.15 -6.67 34.54
N LEU A 649 -9.10 -6.16 35.34
CA LEU A 649 -9.81 -6.91 36.40
C LEU A 649 -10.44 -8.25 35.96
N PRO A 650 -11.07 -8.37 34.76
CA PRO A 650 -11.54 -9.64 34.20
C PRO A 650 -10.44 -10.60 33.74
N SER A 651 -9.30 -10.07 33.26
CA SER A 651 -8.19 -10.88 32.73
C SER A 651 -7.48 -11.68 33.83
N GLU A 652 -7.36 -11.11 35.03
CA GLU A 652 -6.74 -11.76 36.21
C GLU A 652 -7.64 -12.81 36.90
N ARG A 653 -8.97 -12.82 36.65
CA ARG A 653 -9.94 -13.68 37.37
C ARG A 653 -10.18 -15.07 36.75
N ILE A 654 -9.49 -15.44 35.68
CA ILE A 654 -9.71 -16.74 35.03
C ILE A 654 -8.93 -17.83 35.79
N PRO A 655 -9.59 -18.80 36.46
CA PRO A 655 -8.90 -19.91 37.12
C PRO A 655 -8.21 -20.80 36.07
N SER A 656 -7.10 -21.42 36.47
CA SER A 656 -6.40 -22.46 35.69
C SER A 656 -7.40 -23.41 35.01
N PRO A 657 -7.29 -23.67 33.70
CA PRO A 657 -8.25 -24.51 32.99
C PRO A 657 -8.26 -25.91 33.61
N VAL A 658 -9.42 -26.30 34.13
CA VAL A 658 -9.69 -27.69 34.52
C VAL A 658 -9.61 -28.54 33.24
N PRO A 659 -8.80 -29.62 33.20
CA PRO A 659 -8.73 -30.48 32.03
C PRO A 659 -10.10 -31.12 31.78
N GLY A 660 -10.78 -30.73 30.69
CA GLY A 660 -12.00 -31.43 30.23
C GLY A 660 -13.12 -30.62 29.56
N SER A 661 -13.08 -29.28 29.47
CA SER A 661 -14.15 -28.53 28.80
C SER A 661 -13.83 -28.22 27.33
N HIS A 662 -14.57 -28.84 26.42
CA HIS A 662 -14.50 -28.59 24.98
C HIS A 662 -15.28 -27.31 24.60
N SER A 663 -14.67 -26.13 24.81
CA SER A 663 -15.15 -24.87 24.22
C SER A 663 -13.98 -23.91 23.94
N VAL A 664 -13.11 -24.25 22.99
CA VAL A 664 -11.78 -23.62 22.83
C VAL A 664 -11.72 -22.53 21.74
N SER A 665 -12.72 -22.41 20.85
CA SER A 665 -12.63 -21.45 19.72
C SER A 665 -13.12 -20.03 20.01
N SER A 666 -14.16 -19.83 20.82
CA SER A 666 -14.70 -18.48 21.11
C SER A 666 -13.98 -17.77 22.26
N VAL A 667 -13.55 -18.52 23.28
CA VAL A 667 -12.86 -18.00 24.47
C VAL A 667 -11.46 -17.47 24.11
N SER A 668 -10.77 -18.09 23.15
CA SER A 668 -9.42 -17.69 22.72
C SER A 668 -9.41 -16.39 21.91
N GLN A 669 -10.45 -16.13 21.10
CA GLN A 669 -10.57 -14.89 20.33
C GLN A 669 -10.96 -13.69 21.21
N GLY A 670 -11.88 -13.89 22.16
CA GLY A 670 -12.26 -12.85 23.14
C GLY A 670 -11.09 -12.42 24.02
N HIS A 671 -10.25 -13.36 24.46
CA HIS A 671 -9.06 -13.07 25.25
C HIS A 671 -7.99 -12.29 24.45
N ARG A 672 -7.76 -12.64 23.18
CA ARG A 672 -6.86 -11.88 22.30
C ARG A 672 -7.32 -10.44 22.07
N ASN A 673 -8.62 -10.23 21.89
CA ASN A 673 -9.17 -8.88 21.70
C ASN A 673 -9.09 -8.04 22.97
N ALA A 674 -9.28 -8.65 24.15
CA ALA A 674 -9.13 -7.96 25.44
C ALA A 674 -7.68 -7.53 25.71
N MET A 675 -6.70 -8.41 25.43
CA MET A 675 -5.27 -8.07 25.55
C MET A 675 -4.85 -6.96 24.58
N ALA A 676 -5.31 -7.00 23.32
CA ALA A 676 -5.03 -5.94 22.35
C ALA A 676 -5.64 -4.59 22.77
N TRP A 677 -6.83 -4.60 23.37
CA TRP A 677 -7.45 -3.39 23.91
C TRP A 677 -6.70 -2.82 25.12
N GLU A 678 -6.22 -3.70 26.01
CA GLU A 678 -5.38 -3.30 27.14
C GLU A 678 -4.07 -2.64 26.68
N GLU A 679 -3.39 -3.24 25.70
CA GLU A 679 -2.17 -2.69 25.11
C GLU A 679 -2.42 -1.31 24.45
N ASN A 680 -3.53 -1.15 23.73
CA ASN A 680 -3.88 0.14 23.12
C ASN A 680 -4.09 1.24 24.17
N LEU A 681 -4.80 0.95 25.26
CA LEU A 681 -5.04 1.93 26.33
C LEU A 681 -3.73 2.36 27.03
N LEU A 682 -2.76 1.46 27.16
CA LEU A 682 -1.43 1.80 27.69
C LEU A 682 -0.63 2.69 26.72
N ASP A 683 -0.72 2.43 25.42
CA ASP A 683 -0.11 3.28 24.39
C ASP A 683 -0.74 4.68 24.37
N ASP A 684 -2.07 4.75 24.49
CA ASP A 684 -2.81 6.00 24.61
C ASP A 684 -2.38 6.78 25.86
N LEU A 685 -2.28 6.14 27.03
CA LEU A 685 -1.75 6.80 28.24
C LEU A 685 -0.31 7.29 28.07
N LEU A 686 0.52 6.53 27.36
CA LEU A 686 1.91 6.87 27.12
C LEU A 686 2.05 8.11 26.20
N ASN A 687 1.10 8.38 25.31
CA ASN A 687 1.10 9.58 24.48
C ASN A 687 1.02 10.89 25.30
N PHE A 688 0.50 10.87 26.54
CA PHE A 688 0.57 12.05 27.42
C PHE A 688 2.02 12.44 27.74
N ALA A 689 2.95 11.48 27.75
CA ALA A 689 4.36 11.74 27.94
C ALA A 689 5.04 12.38 26.71
N ALA A 690 4.30 12.71 25.64
CA ALA A 690 4.80 13.58 24.57
C ALA A 690 5.04 15.03 25.03
N THR A 691 4.43 15.46 26.15
CA THR A 691 4.64 16.79 26.73
C THR A 691 5.04 16.71 28.20
N PRO A 692 5.82 17.68 28.74
CA PRO A 692 6.20 17.67 30.15
C PRO A 692 5.02 17.71 31.13
N LYS A 693 4.01 18.54 30.83
CA LYS A 693 2.80 18.63 31.66
C LYS A 693 1.96 17.35 31.58
N GLY A 694 1.88 16.73 30.40
CA GLY A 694 1.16 15.47 30.22
C GLY A 694 1.83 14.31 30.97
N LEU A 695 3.16 14.25 31.03
CA LEU A 695 3.88 13.28 31.87
C LEU A 695 3.51 13.40 33.35
N LEU A 696 3.40 14.62 33.89
CA LEU A 696 2.98 14.84 35.28
C LEU A 696 1.53 14.37 35.51
N LEU A 697 0.65 14.58 34.53
CA LEU A 697 -0.73 14.08 34.58
C LEU A 697 -0.76 12.54 34.56
N LEU A 698 0.04 11.90 33.70
CA LEU A 698 0.20 10.45 33.66
C LEU A 698 0.69 9.91 35.01
N GLN A 699 1.68 10.56 35.64
CA GLN A 699 2.18 10.17 36.96
C GLN A 699 1.10 10.23 38.04
N ARG A 700 0.24 11.25 38.00
CA ARG A 700 -0.91 11.35 38.93
C ARG A 700 -1.90 10.21 38.80
N THR A 701 -1.99 9.57 37.63
CA THR A 701 -2.84 8.39 37.48
C THR A 701 -2.30 7.17 38.23
N GLY A 702 -0.99 7.12 38.52
CA GLY A 702 -0.33 5.98 39.15
C GLY A 702 -0.07 4.78 38.23
N VAL A 703 -0.29 4.90 36.91
CA VAL A 703 -0.13 3.81 35.91
C VAL A 703 1.20 3.90 35.14
N ILE A 704 2.12 4.79 35.58
CA ILE A 704 3.38 5.05 34.87
C ILE A 704 4.28 3.81 34.76
N ASN A 705 4.30 2.95 35.79
CA ASN A 705 5.13 1.75 35.79
C ASN A 705 4.67 0.74 34.73
N GLU A 706 3.36 0.54 34.60
CA GLU A 706 2.76 -0.34 33.61
C GLU A 706 2.94 0.22 32.19
N CYS A 707 2.79 1.53 31.99
CA CYS A 707 3.03 2.17 30.69
C CYS A 707 4.49 2.02 30.26
N VAL A 708 5.45 2.22 31.16
CA VAL A 708 6.89 2.09 30.87
C VAL A 708 7.27 0.61 30.64
N THR A 709 6.67 -0.31 31.38
CA THR A 709 6.86 -1.76 31.16
C THR A 709 6.32 -2.19 29.81
N PHE A 710 5.14 -1.69 29.42
CA PHE A 710 4.58 -1.91 28.08
C PHE A 710 5.49 -1.35 26.98
N MET A 711 5.95 -0.11 27.13
CA MET A 711 6.91 0.52 26.21
C MET A 711 8.19 -0.32 26.07
N SER A 712 8.70 -0.86 27.18
CA SER A 712 9.88 -1.73 27.20
C SER A 712 9.68 -3.03 26.43
N ASN A 713 8.55 -3.69 26.64
CA ASN A 713 8.17 -4.91 25.93
C ASN A 713 8.01 -4.66 24.42
N GLN A 714 7.42 -3.53 24.03
CA GLN A 714 7.30 -3.15 22.62
C GLN A 714 8.67 -2.85 22.02
N TYR A 715 9.54 -2.11 22.71
CA TYR A 715 10.90 -1.82 22.24
C TYR A 715 11.70 -3.11 21.99
N ALA A 716 11.64 -4.08 22.90
CA ALA A 716 12.27 -5.39 22.74
C ALA A 716 11.72 -6.17 21.53
N LYS A 717 10.39 -6.20 21.32
CA LYS A 717 9.75 -6.81 20.14
C LYS A 717 10.13 -6.10 18.83
N ASN A 718 10.35 -4.78 18.87
CA ASN A 718 10.67 -3.94 17.71
C ASN A 718 12.10 -4.12 17.20
N LEU A 719 13.02 -4.59 18.05
CA LEU A 719 14.38 -4.94 17.65
C LEU A 719 14.44 -6.26 16.84
N GLN A 720 13.41 -7.12 16.93
CA GLN A 720 13.37 -8.42 16.24
C GLN A 720 12.64 -8.41 14.88
N VAL A 721 11.79 -7.41 14.59
CA VAL A 721 10.98 -7.35 13.37
C VAL A 721 11.14 -6.00 12.68
N SER A 722 12.02 -5.96 11.67
CA SER A 722 12.13 -4.82 10.77
C SER A 722 10.90 -4.72 9.86
N ARG A 723 10.48 -3.49 9.49
CA ARG A 723 9.44 -3.15 8.49
C ARG A 723 7.96 -2.96 8.88
N ARG A 724 7.60 -2.48 10.07
CA ARG A 724 6.33 -1.72 10.21
C ARG A 724 6.57 -0.37 10.85
N LYS A 725 6.05 0.70 10.23
CA LYS A 725 6.07 2.08 10.75
C LYS A 725 5.64 2.03 12.21
N LYS A 726 6.56 2.30 13.12
CA LYS A 726 6.39 2.22 14.57
C LYS A 726 6.73 3.57 15.17
N ALA A 727 5.93 3.98 16.15
CA ALA A 727 6.08 5.20 16.92
C ALA A 727 7.55 5.38 17.34
N ASP A 728 8.07 6.59 17.11
CA ASP A 728 9.41 6.94 17.51
C ASP A 728 9.38 7.28 19.01
N TYR A 729 9.40 6.24 19.86
CA TYR A 729 9.38 6.38 21.33
C TYR A 729 10.61 7.12 21.88
N GLY A 730 11.55 7.60 21.05
CA GLY A 730 12.73 8.35 21.48
C GLY A 730 12.38 9.63 22.24
N VAL A 731 11.40 10.39 21.77
CA VAL A 731 10.96 11.64 22.46
C VAL A 731 10.28 11.30 23.80
N VAL A 732 9.39 10.31 23.79
CA VAL A 732 8.70 9.82 24.98
C VAL A 732 9.69 9.29 26.02
N LEU A 733 10.70 8.53 25.59
CA LEU A 733 11.75 7.98 26.46
C LEU A 733 12.52 9.10 27.18
N ALA A 734 13.00 10.09 26.42
CA ALA A 734 13.71 11.23 26.99
C ALA A 734 12.84 12.02 27.97
N GLN A 735 11.55 12.17 27.65
CA GLN A 735 10.59 12.86 28.51
C GLN A 735 10.31 12.05 29.79
N VAL A 736 10.04 10.75 29.72
CA VAL A 736 9.83 9.90 30.91
C VAL A 736 11.06 9.92 31.82
N ALA A 737 12.26 9.83 31.22
CA ALA A 737 13.54 9.89 31.90
C ALA A 737 13.82 11.24 32.58
N SER A 738 13.12 12.32 32.20
CA SER A 738 13.30 13.65 32.81
C SER A 738 12.78 13.76 34.25
N THR A 739 12.05 12.76 34.75
CA THR A 739 11.48 12.77 36.10
C THR A 739 11.98 11.60 36.93
N ALA A 740 12.16 11.78 38.24
CA ALA A 740 12.64 10.71 39.12
C ALA A 740 11.74 9.46 39.10
N VAL A 741 10.41 9.65 39.10
CA VAL A 741 9.43 8.56 39.03
C VAL A 741 9.53 7.81 37.70
N GLY A 742 9.63 8.52 36.57
CA GLY A 742 9.77 7.89 35.26
C GLY A 742 11.12 7.18 35.06
N ALA A 743 12.20 7.77 35.57
CA ALA A 743 13.53 7.16 35.54
C ALA A 743 13.63 5.90 36.42
N ALA A 744 12.98 5.90 37.60
CA ALA A 744 12.83 4.69 38.41
C ALA A 744 12.02 3.60 37.68
N ALA A 745 10.89 3.97 37.04
CA ALA A 745 10.09 3.04 36.25
C ALA A 745 10.87 2.42 35.07
N LEU A 746 11.73 3.20 34.40
CA LEU A 746 12.60 2.72 33.33
C LEU A 746 13.63 1.71 33.82
N ARG A 747 14.20 1.93 35.01
CA ARG A 747 15.10 0.98 35.65
C ARG A 747 14.36 -0.31 36.02
N ASP A 748 13.24 -0.17 36.71
CA ASP A 748 12.51 -1.30 37.31
C ASP A 748 11.81 -2.17 36.24
N SER A 749 11.43 -1.60 35.09
CA SER A 749 10.90 -2.34 33.93
C SER A 749 11.94 -3.17 33.17
N GLY A 750 13.23 -3.08 33.53
CA GLY A 750 14.31 -3.73 32.80
C GLY A 750 14.66 -3.08 31.46
N PHE A 751 14.02 -1.96 31.08
CA PHE A 751 14.31 -1.25 29.82
C PHE A 751 15.78 -0.88 29.68
N VAL A 752 16.37 -0.32 30.74
CA VAL A 752 17.77 0.06 30.78
C VAL A 752 18.69 -1.14 30.57
N SER A 753 18.37 -2.27 31.21
CA SER A 753 19.16 -3.50 31.06
C SER A 753 19.06 -4.09 29.65
N ALA A 754 17.87 -4.06 29.04
CA ALA A 754 17.63 -4.53 27.68
C ALA A 754 18.33 -3.63 26.65
N LEU A 755 18.32 -2.32 26.86
CA LEU A 755 19.00 -1.34 26.02
C LEU A 755 20.52 -1.54 26.04
N VAL A 756 21.10 -1.74 27.23
CA VAL A 756 22.52 -2.03 27.40
C VAL A 756 22.88 -3.36 26.76
N ALA A 757 22.08 -4.41 26.98
CA ALA A 757 22.30 -5.72 26.38
C ALA A 757 22.22 -5.67 24.84
N ALA A 758 21.27 -4.92 24.27
CA ALA A 758 21.11 -4.76 22.83
C ALA A 758 22.24 -3.94 22.19
N LEU A 759 22.69 -2.87 22.86
CA LEU A 759 23.86 -2.11 22.43
C LEU A 759 25.10 -3.01 22.50
N TRP A 760 25.29 -3.74 23.59
CA TRP A 760 26.41 -4.64 23.79
C TRP A 760 26.43 -5.77 22.75
N SER A 761 25.29 -6.41 22.48
CA SER A 761 25.20 -7.44 21.44
C SER A 761 25.50 -6.88 20.05
N SER A 762 25.11 -5.64 19.77
CA SER A 762 25.39 -5.01 18.47
C SER A 762 26.87 -4.63 18.33
N LEU A 763 27.51 -4.20 19.42
CA LEU A 763 28.94 -3.87 19.46
C LEU A 763 29.85 -5.10 19.41
N GLU A 764 29.48 -6.19 20.10
CA GLU A 764 30.31 -7.41 20.20
C GLU A 764 30.01 -8.45 19.10
N CYS A 765 28.74 -8.61 18.70
CA CYS A 765 28.37 -9.62 17.71
C CYS A 765 28.36 -9.10 16.27
N GLY A 766 28.43 -7.78 16.06
CA GLY A 766 28.31 -7.17 14.72
C GLY A 766 26.91 -7.35 14.11
N GLY A 767 26.51 -6.46 13.20
CA GLY A 767 25.20 -6.53 12.55
C GLY A 767 25.02 -7.68 11.56
N ASP A 768 26.06 -8.47 11.27
CA ASP A 768 26.06 -9.46 10.19
C ASP A 768 26.55 -10.84 10.64
N ASP A 769 25.88 -11.88 10.17
CA ASP A 769 26.41 -13.26 10.05
C ASP A 769 27.66 -13.36 9.12
N ALA A 770 28.30 -12.23 8.78
CA ALA A 770 29.54 -12.17 8.02
C ALA A 770 30.73 -12.15 8.99
N ARG A 771 31.61 -13.16 8.89
CA ARG A 771 32.88 -13.20 9.62
C ARG A 771 33.70 -11.93 9.34
N VAL A 772 33.82 -11.05 10.32
CA VAL A 772 34.79 -9.94 10.30
C VAL A 772 36.16 -10.54 10.60
N THR A 773 37.00 -10.67 9.57
CA THR A 773 38.32 -11.31 9.70
C THR A 773 39.44 -10.36 10.15
N HIS A 774 39.23 -9.04 10.23
CA HIS A 774 40.23 -8.09 10.76
C HIS A 774 39.60 -6.86 11.45
N PRO A 775 40.24 -6.28 12.49
CA PRO A 775 39.86 -4.97 13.01
C PRO A 775 40.42 -3.84 12.13
N ARG A 776 39.59 -2.82 11.84
CA ARG A 776 40.03 -1.62 11.09
C ARG A 776 40.89 -0.70 11.98
N ALA A 777 41.95 -0.15 11.40
CA ALA A 777 42.98 0.63 12.12
C ALA A 777 42.50 2.00 12.64
N THR A 778 41.37 2.52 12.15
CA THR A 778 40.70 3.71 12.69
C THR A 778 39.17 3.59 12.50
N PRO A 779 38.35 3.91 13.52
CA PRO A 779 36.90 3.85 13.40
C PRO A 779 36.41 5.13 12.70
N VAL A 780 36.08 5.05 11.40
CA VAL A 780 35.57 6.19 10.63
C VAL A 780 34.13 5.98 10.15
N ASP A 781 33.54 4.79 10.34
CA ASP A 781 32.10 4.62 10.10
C ASP A 781 31.31 5.10 11.34
N PRO A 782 30.44 6.12 11.22
CA PRO A 782 29.62 6.58 12.32
C PRO A 782 28.75 5.41 12.76
N ILE A 783 28.83 5.04 14.06
CA ILE A 783 28.07 4.00 14.76
C ILE A 783 27.30 3.10 13.80
N ASP A 784 27.79 1.86 13.59
CA ASP A 784 27.17 0.86 12.73
C ASP A 784 25.64 0.97 12.77
N ARG A 785 24.97 1.03 11.61
CA ARG A 785 23.54 1.42 11.51
C ARG A 785 22.65 0.55 12.41
N SER A 786 23.12 -0.66 12.70
CA SER A 786 22.61 -1.63 13.69
C SER A 786 22.60 -1.09 15.14
N CYS A 787 23.68 -0.45 15.58
CA CYS A 787 23.90 0.10 16.92
C CYS A 787 23.27 1.50 17.12
N GLN A 788 23.07 2.25 16.03
CA GLN A 788 22.70 3.68 16.07
C GLN A 788 21.45 3.94 16.92
N LYS A 789 20.43 3.09 16.82
CA LYS A 789 19.16 3.26 17.54
C LYS A 789 19.31 3.03 19.05
N ALA A 790 20.03 1.99 19.45
CA ALA A 790 20.27 1.68 20.86
C ALA A 790 21.20 2.72 21.50
N PHE A 791 22.23 3.16 20.75
CA PHE A 791 23.14 4.20 21.19
C PHE A 791 22.42 5.54 21.39
N LEU A 792 21.65 6.01 20.41
CA LEU A 792 20.90 7.27 20.53
C LEU A 792 19.91 7.23 21.70
N ALA A 793 19.20 6.11 21.90
CA ALA A 793 18.32 5.94 23.05
C ALA A 793 19.06 5.98 24.39
N LEU A 794 20.27 5.40 24.47
CA LEU A 794 21.09 5.44 25.68
C LEU A 794 21.61 6.85 25.95
N VAL A 795 22.05 7.58 24.92
CA VAL A 795 22.47 8.98 25.02
C VAL A 795 21.30 9.85 25.47
N SER A 796 20.11 9.67 24.89
CA SER A 796 18.90 10.40 25.30
C SER A 796 18.55 10.14 26.77
N LEU A 797 18.65 8.88 27.23
CA LEU A 797 18.42 8.50 28.61
C LEU A 797 19.44 9.16 29.56
N LEU A 798 20.73 9.08 29.22
CA LEU A 798 21.83 9.62 30.03
C LEU A 798 21.87 11.15 30.06
N SER A 799 21.27 11.79 29.05
CA SER A 799 21.15 13.25 28.99
C SER A 799 20.09 13.79 29.96
N SER A 800 19.26 12.93 30.56
CA SER A 800 18.21 13.35 31.48
C SER A 800 18.75 13.54 32.91
N PRO A 801 18.57 14.72 33.56
CA PRO A 801 19.11 15.00 34.88
C PRO A 801 18.68 14.00 35.97
N ALA A 802 17.43 13.52 35.95
CA ALA A 802 16.93 12.56 36.94
C ALA A 802 17.62 11.19 36.84
N VAL A 803 18.04 10.79 35.62
CA VAL A 803 18.82 9.56 35.41
C VAL A 803 20.24 9.74 35.95
N TYR A 804 20.84 10.91 35.75
CA TYR A 804 22.14 11.24 36.32
C TYR A 804 22.15 11.14 37.84
N GLU A 805 21.15 11.69 38.53
CA GLU A 805 21.06 11.59 40.00
C GLU A 805 20.85 10.14 40.48
N LEU A 806 20.04 9.35 39.75
CA LEU A 806 19.82 7.94 40.09
C LEU A 806 21.05 7.06 39.87
N LEU A 807 21.88 7.37 38.87
CA LEU A 807 23.11 6.64 38.56
C LEU A 807 24.33 7.14 39.35
N GLY A 808 24.42 8.45 39.62
CA GLY A 808 25.52 9.07 40.34
C GLY A 808 25.62 8.69 41.81
N LEU A 809 24.56 8.08 42.37
CA LEU A 809 24.54 7.53 43.72
C LEU A 809 24.95 6.05 43.77
N GLN A 810 25.24 5.40 42.63
CA GLN A 810 25.69 4.01 42.58
C GLN A 810 27.21 3.91 42.54
N GLU A 811 27.80 3.09 43.41
CA GLU A 811 29.23 2.79 43.36
C GLU A 811 29.58 2.08 42.05
N LEU A 812 30.64 2.54 41.38
CA LEU A 812 31.17 1.89 40.19
C LEU A 812 31.76 0.52 40.56
N PRO A 813 31.37 -0.57 39.87
CA PRO A 813 31.95 -1.88 40.15
C PRO A 813 33.44 -1.88 39.76
N ASN A 814 34.31 -1.95 40.77
CA ASN A 814 35.75 -2.04 40.58
C ASN A 814 36.16 -3.52 40.61
N ARG A 815 36.22 -4.18 39.44
CA ARG A 815 36.76 -5.54 39.29
C ARG A 815 38.10 -5.49 38.56
N ALA A 816 39.09 -6.22 39.08
CA ALA A 816 40.44 -6.28 38.54
C ALA A 816 40.54 -7.04 37.21
N GLU A 817 39.62 -7.99 36.95
CA GLU A 817 39.57 -8.79 35.72
C GLU A 817 38.10 -9.04 35.31
N TYR A 818 37.82 -8.93 34.00
CA TYR A 818 36.52 -9.20 33.40
C TYR A 818 36.63 -10.35 32.40
N SER A 819 35.69 -11.30 32.43
CA SER A 819 35.67 -12.38 31.43
C SER A 819 35.07 -11.91 30.10
N LEU A 820 35.61 -12.39 28.98
CA LEU A 820 35.14 -12.06 27.61
C LEU A 820 33.66 -12.43 27.37
N ARG A 821 33.02 -13.24 28.23
CA ARG A 821 31.61 -13.68 28.08
C ARG A 821 30.60 -12.97 28.98
N GLU A 822 31.02 -12.07 29.87
CA GLU A 822 30.09 -11.33 30.73
C GLU A 822 29.40 -10.18 29.98
N VAL A 823 28.07 -10.23 29.87
CA VAL A 823 27.23 -9.17 29.27
C VAL A 823 26.88 -8.13 30.35
N PRO A 824 27.13 -6.83 30.12
CA PRO A 824 26.72 -5.79 31.05
C PRO A 824 25.19 -5.69 31.12
N THR A 825 24.65 -5.69 32.33
CA THR A 825 23.21 -5.57 32.61
C THR A 825 22.80 -4.19 33.10
N SER A 826 23.76 -3.29 33.36
CA SER A 826 23.53 -1.93 33.83
C SER A 826 24.42 -0.93 33.09
N VAL A 827 24.02 0.34 33.10
CA VAL A 827 24.77 1.43 32.48
C VAL A 827 26.08 1.70 33.23
N THR A 828 26.10 1.53 34.55
CA THR A 828 27.31 1.61 35.38
C THR A 828 28.31 0.50 35.08
N ASN A 829 27.84 -0.72 34.81
CA ASN A 829 28.69 -1.82 34.33
C ASN A 829 29.19 -1.53 32.90
N ALA A 830 28.34 -1.05 31.99
CA ALA A 830 28.78 -0.75 30.63
C ALA A 830 29.83 0.40 30.57
N LEU A 831 29.58 1.51 31.27
CA LEU A 831 30.44 2.70 31.28
C LEU A 831 31.69 2.49 32.15
N GLY A 832 31.52 1.99 33.37
CA GLY A 832 32.61 1.83 34.35
C GLY A 832 33.53 0.64 34.10
N SER A 833 33.04 -0.43 33.48
CA SER A 833 33.82 -1.66 33.29
C SER A 833 34.51 -1.77 31.93
N ARG A 834 33.95 -1.18 30.85
CA ARG A 834 34.34 -1.54 29.48
C ARG A 834 34.49 -0.39 28.46
N LEU A 835 33.75 0.72 28.58
CA LEU A 835 33.87 1.86 27.66
C LEU A 835 34.88 2.92 28.13
N LEU A 836 35.06 3.09 29.44
CA LEU A 836 36.09 3.95 30.03
C LEU A 836 37.16 3.05 30.65
N LEU A 837 38.23 2.74 29.91
CA LEU A 837 39.45 2.16 30.48
C LEU A 837 40.10 3.22 31.38
N LEU A 838 39.71 3.28 32.65
CA LEU A 838 40.35 4.13 33.64
C LEU A 838 41.20 3.27 34.60
N PRO A 839 42.50 3.55 34.75
CA PRO A 839 43.34 2.85 35.71
C PRO A 839 42.79 3.03 37.13
N ALA A 840 42.94 1.98 37.94
CA ALA A 840 42.36 1.83 39.28
C ALA A 840 42.71 2.93 40.31
N GLU A 841 43.66 3.84 40.02
CA GLU A 841 44.13 4.87 40.94
C GLU A 841 43.42 6.24 40.83
N SER A 842 42.36 6.38 40.02
CA SER A 842 41.75 7.70 39.77
C SER A 842 40.22 7.75 39.83
N THR A 843 39.60 6.96 40.71
CA THR A 843 38.14 6.92 40.90
C THR A 843 37.52 8.31 41.23
N ALA A 844 38.19 9.15 42.02
CA ALA A 844 37.72 10.50 42.34
C ALA A 844 37.88 11.53 41.19
N LEU A 845 38.81 11.28 40.26
CA LEU A 845 39.02 12.13 39.07
C LEU A 845 38.10 11.69 37.92
N ALA A 846 37.72 10.40 37.90
CA ALA A 846 36.80 9.77 36.96
C ALA A 846 35.36 10.29 37.13
N GLU A 847 34.85 10.40 38.36
CA GLU A 847 33.55 11.02 38.64
C GLU A 847 33.48 12.45 38.12
N ARG A 848 34.55 13.24 38.31
CA ARG A 848 34.67 14.60 37.75
C ARG A 848 34.78 14.61 36.23
N ARG A 849 35.46 13.66 35.59
CA ARG A 849 35.60 13.58 34.13
C ARG A 849 34.37 13.04 33.42
N ILE A 850 33.62 12.11 34.01
CA ILE A 850 32.31 11.67 33.50
C ILE A 850 31.32 12.83 33.61
N SER A 851 31.31 13.54 34.74
CA SER A 851 30.59 14.82 34.90
C SER A 851 31.00 15.84 33.83
N PHE A 852 32.30 15.95 33.51
CA PHE A 852 32.82 16.90 32.51
C PHE A 852 32.56 16.48 31.05
N CYS A 853 32.56 15.19 30.72
CA CYS A 853 32.23 14.70 29.38
C CYS A 853 30.73 14.79 29.10
N ILE A 854 29.89 14.51 30.09
CA ILE A 854 28.43 14.71 30.00
C ILE A 854 28.10 16.21 29.95
N GLN A 855 28.76 17.05 30.77
CA GLN A 855 28.63 18.52 30.67
C GLN A 855 29.19 19.09 29.35
N GLY A 856 30.29 18.56 28.84
CA GLY A 856 30.89 19.00 27.56
C GLY A 856 30.01 18.64 26.34
N PHE A 857 29.27 17.54 26.41
CA PHE A 857 28.28 17.17 25.38
C PHE A 857 27.00 18.01 25.49
N LEU A 858 26.61 18.41 26.71
CA LEU A 858 25.50 19.36 26.95
C LEU A 858 25.84 20.78 26.48
N PHE A 859 27.06 21.27 26.70
CA PHE A 859 27.51 22.62 26.29
C PHE A 859 27.71 22.78 24.77
N ASN A 860 28.12 21.73 24.05
CA ASN A 860 28.22 21.77 22.58
C ASN A 860 26.86 21.88 21.87
N LYS A 861 25.75 21.63 22.57
CA LYS A 861 24.39 21.83 22.04
C LYS A 861 23.94 23.29 22.13
N GLU A 862 24.45 24.07 23.09
CA GLU A 862 24.16 25.51 23.19
C GLU A 862 24.90 26.36 22.14
N GLU A 863 26.09 25.97 21.69
CA GLU A 863 26.82 26.72 20.64
C GLU A 863 26.26 26.49 19.22
N SER A 864 25.48 25.43 19.00
CA SER A 864 24.81 25.18 17.71
C SER A 864 23.45 25.88 17.54
N LEU A 865 23.01 26.66 18.55
CA LEU A 865 21.77 27.43 18.56
C LEU A 865 22.01 28.94 18.74
N THR A 866 22.93 29.53 17.96
CA THR A 866 22.93 30.99 17.77
C THR A 866 21.96 31.38 16.65
N LEU A 867 20.75 31.81 17.06
CA LEU A 867 19.86 32.85 16.48
C LEU A 867 19.78 33.03 14.94
N PRO A 868 18.55 33.26 14.45
CA PRO A 868 18.28 34.61 13.95
C PRO A 868 17.17 35.31 14.73
N ASN A 869 17.39 36.60 14.93
CA ASN A 869 16.47 37.63 15.41
C ASN A 869 16.05 37.61 16.88
N LYS A 870 16.85 38.37 17.64
CA LYS A 870 16.33 39.30 18.63
C LYS A 870 15.21 40.14 18.01
N ASN A 871 13.99 40.00 18.50
CA ASN A 871 13.17 41.12 18.94
C ASN A 871 11.97 40.61 19.76
N SER A 872 11.59 41.42 20.75
CA SER A 872 10.46 41.33 21.67
C SER A 872 10.47 40.24 22.75
N LEU A 873 11.18 40.57 23.84
CA LEU A 873 10.67 40.38 25.20
C LEU A 873 9.32 41.10 25.39
N CYS A 874 8.32 40.42 25.95
CA CYS A 874 7.48 40.87 27.09
C CYS A 874 6.30 39.91 27.31
N PHE A 875 6.17 39.46 28.57
CA PHE A 875 5.18 38.58 29.21
C PHE A 875 5.42 37.07 29.21
#